data_AF-A0A078B2T0-F1
#
_entry.id   AF-A0A078B2T0-F1
#
_cell.length_a   1.000
_cell.length_b   1.000
_cell.length_c   1.000
_cell.angle_alpha   90.00
_cell.angle_beta   90.00
_cell.angle_gamma   90.00
#
_symmetry.space_group_name_H-M   'P 1'
#
loop_
_entity.id
_entity.type
_entity.pdbx_description
1 polymer ?
#
loop_
_entity_poly.entity_id
_entity_poly.type
_entity_poly.pdbx_seq_one_letter_code
_entity_poly.pdbx_strand_id
1 'polypeptide(L)'
;MRECNIRMCFMLIYDRCGEHCQSCNLKYGCERCDGEDQIKGWVSALLSTNQQQYSTFKRCQGKENIFKSIKQFKYRMQKIQVMHRMQPIKYQYLYEKISPALVNDPNCYIYEYGNQYNCALYRDGNTCLIPTDYDYCNICQYGYGINDKNSYNTCQDCNQNNGYDEDIVNCKFRSNGQENGILACRDGYVDQDKCIHNCQAGKYGVAIYNFRARIQSSNCAVCDSSCYECGGPSATQCKSCPKGYYLQLTSRSTQMGTCVLKQQGFAQYTIYVNPVTQQNTKSSDLIQGTQADSFNSIQDAINYAYEIGANITSAEVTILLKDGLHAMVRYKPVDKYMPLKLDKYSASTEMILKPVSITTLSVYYKLRDSFSFNVGASLTIQNIKFDAIDSSVDLVSDLSSSYYCSQNTLINCCSVDESGLLQGGKSCYFVRKPQNFIHNDLDLRNAMGHLALISQNSIFIKIHCSHRHQIQLSKYTSYLYFYLIQNVIFKNFIYEYNSLIGLNEYGGHVKIMNVTFDNMNSCGAIVRNKFAYVSPDIEITDFQTAYKSRSSTQQSKSFAEYFSGITNLNIYDGNCSRAKASWSENPCFSILIQDSIFTNFGKMKVTSTYPISVDPTYKLKYQGLILDFEEFNGPISFLNNSLQQNIIKYDSCLAASYLNQMTQNPSDKYSMYGEKGVFQIKSWISIVNHGDWNIDIVRNSFRLMSSVKGLIYLDLGSRSLNSSVLIAQNTFYQNGGYLDSTVMHIRARGSQNQNVLNSLPSSTSTFCTGYHLELNRFERNYGCTKFSGGPVKFQCLNWDTQDSTSNGNIDYQDLDDIQQDFAAIDYKNLAQKIRQVQYYDQTYKIDLNVNRFKSNYFGENMATGGSSIVTVIGSPRTFFENETYFGNGESSLESTLFYGQAKYLIGSDLVEPYGLNLHTSQAVDIKNLMKSVVFIQRHGQAKIINCTFEYNWMYESYYSTERTQLIQIQDFYGQFYLDGWVVLNQIGMIDNPYGPSDFGVNAQLLSQRDSASIHPLIRFIGSLRIKYVDNLKTSTYMKNVQFQEFSNFDSQILPYFIVDDNDEYLYPTTINISNAHFEDVDCHACTRPWMKLRQEQVTLKNITLKNINSNTQISGHYQESTIFALYLMKERYQNFLLFNTNPPEKVNISGINVINFFGKDGARIFDIVEITAKYDIDPTFYHIFIQDCQISGAYSLGSAPVFHIKGNQMRLWTRNNSFENITSGLFTTGGFYGSVFWIQGFY
;
A
#
# COMPACT_ATOMS: atom_id res chain seq x y z
N MET A 1 54.04 -17.69 -19.59
CA MET A 1 53.12 -16.80 -18.87
C MET A 1 52.63 -15.72 -19.83
N ARG A 2 51.32 -15.49 -19.88
CA ARG A 2 50.57 -14.54 -20.74
C ARG A 2 50.47 -14.91 -22.23
N GLU A 3 49.45 -15.71 -22.55
CA GLU A 3 48.50 -15.52 -23.68
C GLU A 3 47.61 -16.78 -23.80
N CYS A 4 46.61 -16.88 -22.91
CA CYS A 4 45.47 -17.80 -23.01
C CYS A 4 44.40 -17.29 -22.03
N ASN A 5 43.61 -16.28 -22.40
CA ASN A 5 42.44 -15.87 -21.58
C ASN A 5 41.38 -14.99 -22.29
N ILE A 6 41.21 -15.09 -23.61
CA ILE A 6 40.17 -14.30 -24.34
C ILE A 6 39.20 -15.18 -25.16
N ARG A 7 39.34 -16.52 -25.17
CA ARG A 7 38.54 -17.40 -26.05
C ARG A 7 37.31 -18.10 -25.46
N MET A 8 36.83 -17.71 -24.27
CA MET A 8 35.63 -18.32 -23.66
C MET A 8 34.40 -17.40 -23.55
N CYS A 9 34.45 -16.17 -24.09
CA CYS A 9 33.34 -15.21 -24.00
C CYS A 9 32.24 -15.35 -25.08
N PHE A 10 32.35 -16.27 -26.04
CA PHE A 10 31.40 -16.37 -27.17
C PHE A 10 30.37 -17.51 -27.08
N MET A 11 30.26 -18.21 -25.94
CA MET A 11 29.26 -19.28 -25.72
C MET A 11 27.94 -18.80 -25.07
N LEU A 12 27.66 -17.49 -25.04
CA LEU A 12 26.67 -16.87 -24.16
C LEU A 12 25.35 -16.40 -24.83
N ILE A 13 25.00 -16.84 -26.05
CA ILE A 13 23.81 -16.35 -26.79
C ILE A 13 22.95 -17.51 -27.31
N TYR A 14 22.17 -18.21 -26.45
CA TYR A 14 21.26 -19.27 -26.94
C TYR A 14 19.94 -19.45 -26.16
N ASP A 15 19.31 -18.37 -25.68
CA ASP A 15 17.90 -18.45 -25.21
C ASP A 15 16.99 -17.34 -25.77
N ARG A 16 17.41 -16.71 -26.88
CA ARG A 16 16.55 -15.83 -27.69
C ARG A 16 16.80 -16.11 -29.17
N CYS A 17 15.75 -16.09 -29.97
CA CYS A 17 15.91 -15.90 -31.40
C CYS A 17 16.49 -14.50 -31.62
N GLY A 18 17.37 -14.34 -32.61
CA GLY A 18 18.02 -13.06 -32.91
C GLY A 18 17.01 -11.92 -33.05
N GLU A 19 17.48 -10.70 -32.86
CA GLU A 19 16.72 -9.44 -32.78
C GLU A 19 15.77 -9.21 -33.97
N HIS A 20 16.03 -9.87 -35.11
CA HIS A 20 15.24 -9.80 -36.33
C HIS A 20 14.43 -11.07 -36.55
N CYS A 21 13.82 -11.65 -35.51
CA CYS A 21 13.03 -12.86 -35.63
C CYS A 21 11.52 -12.62 -35.51
N GLN A 22 10.80 -12.78 -36.62
CA GLN A 22 9.34 -12.68 -36.67
C GLN A 22 8.63 -13.79 -35.89
N SER A 23 9.26 -14.95 -35.68
CA SER A 23 8.66 -16.08 -34.97
C SER A 23 9.73 -16.97 -34.36
N CYS A 24 9.69 -17.13 -33.03
CA CYS A 24 10.78 -17.69 -32.25
C CYS A 24 10.43 -19.01 -31.57
N ASN A 25 11.19 -20.05 -31.84
CA ASN A 25 11.07 -21.35 -31.20
C ASN A 25 12.15 -21.54 -30.13
N LEU A 26 11.75 -21.83 -28.89
CA LEU A 26 12.69 -21.97 -27.76
C LEU A 26 13.65 -23.16 -27.91
N LYS A 27 13.32 -24.18 -28.71
CA LYS A 27 14.16 -25.36 -28.98
C LYS A 27 14.89 -25.28 -30.32
N TYR A 28 14.29 -24.64 -31.33
CA TYR A 28 14.79 -24.67 -32.72
C TYR A 28 15.25 -23.31 -33.27
N GLY A 29 15.16 -22.23 -32.48
CA GLY A 29 15.63 -20.90 -32.86
C GLY A 29 14.65 -20.15 -33.78
N CYS A 30 15.17 -19.24 -34.61
CA CYS A 30 14.34 -18.35 -35.41
C CYS A 30 13.74 -19.04 -36.64
N GLU A 31 12.42 -18.96 -36.80
CA GLU A 31 11.71 -19.60 -37.90
C GLU A 31 11.54 -18.68 -39.13
N ARG A 32 11.47 -17.36 -38.91
CA ARG A 32 11.31 -16.36 -39.96
C ARG A 32 11.90 -15.03 -39.51
N CYS A 33 12.61 -14.33 -40.40
CA CYS A 33 13.38 -13.14 -40.03
C CYS A 33 12.73 -11.84 -40.53
N ASP A 34 12.86 -10.76 -39.77
CA ASP A 34 12.44 -9.41 -40.18
C ASP A 34 13.31 -8.88 -41.31
N GLY A 35 12.73 -7.95 -42.06
CA GLY A 35 13.14 -7.71 -43.43
C GLY A 35 14.60 -7.24 -43.62
N GLU A 36 15.12 -6.27 -42.84
CA GLU A 36 16.35 -5.54 -43.24
C GLU A 36 17.60 -6.45 -43.33
N ASP A 37 17.59 -7.58 -42.63
CA ASP A 37 18.67 -8.57 -42.62
C ASP A 37 18.40 -9.82 -43.45
N GLN A 38 17.37 -9.81 -44.31
CA GLN A 38 17.16 -10.94 -45.25
C GLN A 38 18.28 -11.07 -46.29
N ILE A 39 19.18 -10.07 -46.43
CA ILE A 39 20.23 -10.05 -47.48
C ILE A 39 21.61 -9.49 -47.02
N LYS A 40 21.84 -9.08 -45.75
CA LYS A 40 23.17 -8.67 -45.25
C LYS A 40 23.45 -9.16 -43.83
N GLY A 41 24.66 -9.68 -43.57
CA GLY A 41 25.19 -9.82 -42.20
C GLY A 41 26.13 -11.01 -41.98
N TRP A 42 27.43 -10.75 -41.94
CA TRP A 42 28.42 -11.65 -41.36
C TRP A 42 28.23 -11.77 -39.85
N VAL A 43 28.39 -12.97 -39.29
CA VAL A 43 28.91 -13.14 -37.92
C VAL A 43 30.41 -13.36 -38.06
N SER A 44 31.24 -12.58 -37.37
CA SER A 44 32.66 -12.88 -37.23
C SER A 44 32.84 -14.20 -36.46
N ALA A 45 32.98 -15.29 -37.21
CA ALA A 45 33.54 -16.54 -36.68
C ALA A 45 34.75 -16.91 -37.53
N LEU A 46 35.91 -16.37 -37.18
CA LEU A 46 37.19 -16.97 -37.56
C LEU A 46 37.42 -18.23 -36.73
N LEU A 47 37.22 -19.38 -37.38
CA LEU A 47 37.92 -20.67 -37.29
C LEU A 47 38.28 -21.25 -35.90
N SER A 48 37.80 -22.46 -35.60
CA SER A 48 38.63 -23.68 -35.64
C SER A 48 37.79 -24.94 -35.34
N THR A 49 38.21 -26.03 -35.96
CA THR A 49 37.71 -27.40 -35.83
C THR A 49 37.58 -27.84 -34.37
N ASN A 50 36.49 -28.55 -34.05
CA ASN A 50 36.21 -29.32 -32.81
C ASN A 50 35.41 -28.64 -31.68
N GLN A 51 34.24 -28.07 -31.96
CA GLN A 51 33.17 -27.96 -30.96
C GLN A 51 31.84 -28.46 -31.53
N GLN A 52 31.15 -29.32 -30.78
CA GLN A 52 29.86 -29.90 -31.15
C GLN A 52 28.86 -28.78 -31.42
N GLN A 53 28.50 -28.59 -32.69
CA GLN A 53 27.35 -27.80 -33.08
C GLN A 53 26.09 -28.58 -32.69
N TYR A 54 25.20 -27.99 -31.89
CA TYR A 54 23.81 -28.44 -31.84
C TYR A 54 23.23 -28.17 -33.23
N SER A 55 22.83 -29.23 -33.94
CA SER A 55 22.29 -29.18 -35.31
C SER A 55 20.92 -28.50 -35.42
N THR A 56 20.38 -27.96 -34.32
CA THR A 56 18.99 -27.50 -34.20
C THR A 56 18.81 -25.99 -34.29
N PHE A 57 19.88 -25.17 -34.20
CA PHE A 57 19.78 -23.73 -34.41
C PHE A 57 19.95 -23.38 -35.89
N LYS A 58 18.86 -23.01 -36.57
CA LYS A 58 18.93 -22.45 -37.92
C LYS A 58 19.21 -20.95 -37.87
N ARG A 59 20.24 -20.51 -38.61
CA ARG A 59 20.55 -19.10 -38.82
C ARG A 59 19.56 -18.50 -39.82
N CYS A 60 19.25 -17.21 -39.66
CA CYS A 60 18.74 -16.38 -40.74
C CYS A 60 19.82 -16.38 -41.85
N GLN A 61 19.65 -17.29 -42.82
CA GLN A 61 20.55 -17.70 -43.90
C GLN A 61 21.96 -18.22 -43.54
N GLY A 62 22.12 -19.53 -43.65
CA GLY A 62 23.33 -20.14 -44.22
C GLY A 62 22.88 -21.07 -45.34
N LYS A 63 23.43 -20.93 -46.55
CA LYS A 63 23.12 -21.78 -47.70
C LYS A 63 23.21 -23.27 -47.33
N GLU A 64 22.09 -23.96 -47.22
CA GLU A 64 22.06 -25.42 -47.37
C GLU A 64 21.97 -25.77 -48.86
N ASN A 65 22.89 -26.63 -49.30
CA ASN A 65 22.93 -27.37 -50.58
C ASN A 65 23.65 -26.76 -51.80
N ILE A 66 25.00 -26.66 -51.77
CA ILE A 66 25.86 -26.97 -52.95
C ILE A 66 27.23 -27.58 -52.53
N PHE A 67 27.28 -28.55 -51.62
CA PHE A 67 28.52 -29.34 -51.40
C PHE A 67 28.22 -30.82 -51.17
N LYS A 68 27.71 -31.48 -52.22
CA LYS A 68 27.79 -32.94 -52.38
C LYS A 68 28.23 -33.30 -53.80
N SER A 69 29.39 -32.81 -54.19
CA SER A 69 30.28 -33.41 -55.20
C SER A 69 31.34 -32.37 -55.54
N ILE A 70 32.61 -32.70 -55.27
CA ILE A 70 33.89 -32.24 -55.88
C ILE A 70 34.95 -32.47 -54.80
N LYS A 71 35.18 -33.76 -54.51
CA LYS A 71 36.45 -34.26 -53.96
C LYS A 71 37.18 -34.93 -55.12
N GLN A 72 37.64 -34.13 -56.07
CA GLN A 72 38.62 -34.48 -57.11
C GLN A 72 38.70 -33.27 -58.04
N PHE A 73 39.70 -32.42 -57.85
CA PHE A 73 40.47 -31.73 -58.90
C PHE A 73 41.49 -30.81 -58.21
N LYS A 74 42.57 -31.45 -57.74
CA LYS A 74 43.88 -30.79 -57.59
C LYS A 74 44.48 -30.76 -59.00
N TYR A 75 44.92 -29.58 -59.44
CA TYR A 75 45.76 -29.22 -60.58
C TYR A 75 45.14 -28.27 -61.62
N ARG A 76 45.95 -27.23 -61.89
CA ARG A 76 45.93 -26.26 -63.00
C ARG A 76 45.00 -25.05 -62.88
N MET A 77 45.65 -23.92 -62.56
CA MET A 77 45.30 -22.61 -63.09
C MET A 77 45.23 -22.65 -64.62
N GLN A 78 44.10 -22.23 -65.20
CA GLN A 78 43.96 -21.35 -66.38
C GLN A 78 42.51 -21.42 -66.91
N LYS A 79 41.89 -20.24 -67.08
CA LYS A 79 40.71 -19.92 -67.92
C LYS A 79 39.55 -20.93 -67.98
N ILE A 80 38.38 -20.53 -67.47
CA ILE A 80 37.00 -20.77 -68.00
C ILE A 80 36.07 -19.90 -67.12
N GLN A 81 35.66 -18.72 -67.60
CA GLN A 81 34.36 -18.45 -68.24
C GLN A 81 33.14 -18.74 -67.35
N VAL A 82 32.69 -17.71 -66.65
CA VAL A 82 31.34 -17.64 -66.08
C VAL A 82 30.37 -17.39 -67.24
N MET A 83 29.55 -18.39 -67.57
CA MET A 83 28.41 -18.22 -68.47
C MET A 83 27.28 -17.49 -67.76
N HIS A 84 26.97 -16.32 -68.31
CA HIS A 84 25.73 -15.56 -68.16
C HIS A 84 24.47 -16.38 -68.48
N ARG A 85 23.39 -16.09 -67.73
CA ARG A 85 22.03 -15.82 -68.24
C ARG A 85 21.44 -14.78 -67.28
N MET A 86 21.00 -13.57 -67.66
CA MET A 86 20.67 -13.00 -68.96
C MET A 86 21.10 -11.52 -69.07
N GLN A 87 21.21 -11.06 -70.31
CA GLN A 87 21.72 -9.77 -70.80
C GLN A 87 20.82 -8.56 -70.42
N PRO A 88 21.36 -7.32 -70.46
CA PRO A 88 21.50 -6.63 -71.74
C PRO A 88 22.93 -6.24 -72.11
N ILE A 89 23.14 -6.28 -73.41
CA ILE A 89 24.33 -5.97 -74.19
C ILE A 89 24.69 -4.49 -74.02
N LYS A 90 25.83 -4.18 -73.36
CA LYS A 90 26.75 -3.06 -73.73
C LYS A 90 27.94 -2.80 -72.78
N TYR A 91 28.05 -3.41 -71.60
CA TYR A 91 29.06 -2.97 -70.61
C TYR A 91 30.33 -3.82 -70.46
N GLN A 92 30.55 -4.82 -71.32
CA GLN A 92 31.68 -5.76 -71.12
C GLN A 92 33.02 -5.31 -71.73
N TYR A 93 33.07 -4.15 -72.40
CA TYR A 93 34.30 -3.60 -72.98
C TYR A 93 34.99 -2.50 -72.12
N LEU A 94 34.41 -2.11 -70.98
CA LEU A 94 34.93 -1.00 -70.16
C LEU A 94 35.93 -1.43 -69.05
N TYR A 95 35.97 -2.70 -68.65
CA TYR A 95 36.69 -3.11 -67.44
C TYR A 95 38.23 -3.24 -67.57
N GLU A 96 38.79 -3.15 -68.78
CA GLU A 96 40.25 -3.25 -68.98
C GLU A 96 40.95 -1.89 -69.14
N LYS A 97 40.24 -0.76 -69.07
CA LYS A 97 40.81 0.59 -69.31
C LYS A 97 40.57 1.64 -68.20
N ILE A 98 40.07 1.25 -67.03
CA ILE A 98 39.74 2.18 -65.93
C ILE A 98 40.71 1.97 -64.75
N SER A 99 41.25 3.06 -64.19
CA SER A 99 42.09 3.06 -62.99
C SER A 99 41.32 2.57 -61.75
N PRO A 100 41.94 1.78 -60.82
CA PRO A 100 41.28 1.30 -59.60
C PRO A 100 40.72 2.39 -58.68
N ALA A 101 41.20 3.64 -58.81
CA ALA A 101 40.75 4.77 -58.00
C ALA A 101 39.36 5.30 -58.41
N LEU A 102 38.92 5.06 -59.65
CA LEU A 102 37.62 5.53 -60.17
C LEU A 102 36.46 4.55 -59.90
N VAL A 103 36.76 3.31 -59.49
CA VAL A 103 35.77 2.24 -59.27
C VAL A 103 35.22 2.24 -57.82
N ASN A 104 35.85 2.98 -56.90
CA ASN A 104 35.48 2.98 -55.48
C ASN A 104 34.63 4.17 -55.04
N ASP A 105 34.24 5.09 -55.94
CA ASP A 105 33.29 6.15 -55.61
C ASP A 105 31.86 5.72 -56.00
N PRO A 106 30.98 5.41 -55.03
CA PRO A 106 29.62 4.93 -55.30
C PRO A 106 28.70 5.97 -55.94
N ASN A 107 29.13 7.24 -56.04
CA ASN A 107 28.29 8.37 -56.51
C ASN A 107 28.64 8.81 -57.94
N CYS A 108 29.38 7.98 -58.68
CA CYS A 108 29.92 8.27 -59.99
C CYS A 108 29.15 7.55 -61.11
N TYR A 109 28.73 8.28 -62.16
CA TYR A 109 28.35 7.65 -63.43
C TYR A 109 29.46 7.87 -64.47
N ILE A 110 29.78 6.82 -65.23
CA ILE A 110 30.93 6.80 -66.14
C ILE A 110 30.46 7.21 -67.53
N TYR A 111 31.06 8.25 -68.11
CA TYR A 111 30.82 8.67 -69.49
C TYR A 111 32.14 8.77 -70.27
N GLU A 112 32.04 8.58 -71.59
CA GLU A 112 33.19 8.53 -72.49
C GLU A 112 33.32 9.86 -73.25
N TYR A 113 34.46 10.54 -73.09
CA TYR A 113 34.79 11.75 -73.84
C TYR A 113 36.23 11.63 -74.34
N GLY A 114 36.41 11.58 -75.67
CA GLY A 114 37.75 11.57 -76.28
C GLY A 114 38.66 10.40 -75.85
N ASN A 115 38.14 9.17 -75.79
CA ASN A 115 38.87 7.95 -75.40
C ASN A 115 39.39 7.91 -73.93
N GLN A 116 38.87 8.76 -73.04
CA GLN A 116 39.06 8.64 -71.58
C GLN A 116 37.71 8.48 -70.88
N TYR A 117 37.64 7.58 -69.89
CA TYR A 117 36.49 7.42 -69.01
C TYR A 117 36.59 8.41 -67.87
N ASN A 118 35.69 9.39 -67.84
CA ASN A 118 35.61 10.39 -66.78
C ASN A 118 34.46 10.09 -65.83
N CYS A 119 34.65 10.50 -64.58
CA CYS A 119 33.65 10.44 -63.52
C CYS A 119 33.02 11.81 -63.34
N ALA A 120 31.71 11.93 -63.57
CA ALA A 120 30.94 13.10 -63.15
C ALA A 120 30.11 12.74 -61.92
N LEU A 121 30.13 13.63 -60.93
CA LEU A 121 29.26 13.55 -59.76
C LEU A 121 27.82 13.84 -60.18
N TYR A 122 26.88 13.09 -59.63
CA TYR A 122 25.45 13.34 -59.77
C TYR A 122 25.11 14.77 -59.31
N ARG A 123 24.15 15.41 -59.99
CA ARG A 123 23.76 16.81 -59.79
C ARG A 123 23.45 17.19 -58.34
N ASP A 124 22.85 16.27 -57.56
CA ASP A 124 22.44 16.50 -56.16
C ASP A 124 23.38 15.83 -55.12
N GLY A 125 24.63 15.53 -55.50
CA GLY A 125 25.67 15.03 -54.58
C GLY A 125 25.42 13.61 -54.05
N ASN A 126 25.78 13.35 -52.78
CA ASN A 126 25.76 12.01 -52.15
C ASN A 126 24.36 11.41 -51.92
N THR A 127 23.29 12.12 -52.30
CA THR A 127 21.89 11.69 -52.08
C THR A 127 21.46 10.58 -53.04
N CYS A 128 22.11 10.47 -54.20
CA CYS A 128 21.89 9.39 -55.17
C CYS A 128 22.98 8.32 -55.07
N LEU A 129 22.58 7.09 -54.78
CA LEU A 129 23.48 5.96 -54.61
C LEU A 129 23.79 5.22 -55.92
N ILE A 130 22.90 5.33 -56.91
CA ILE A 130 23.06 4.74 -58.24
C ILE A 130 22.54 5.75 -59.27
N PRO A 131 23.41 6.65 -59.74
CA PRO A 131 23.10 7.49 -60.89
C PRO A 131 23.12 6.66 -62.18
N THR A 132 22.19 6.93 -63.08
CA THR A 132 22.17 6.39 -64.45
C THR A 132 22.90 7.34 -65.40
N ASP A 133 22.74 8.64 -65.17
CA ASP A 133 23.46 9.74 -65.81
C ASP A 133 23.48 10.97 -64.87
N TYR A 134 23.77 12.15 -65.42
CA TYR A 134 23.82 13.41 -64.68
C TYR A 134 22.50 13.79 -64.00
N ASP A 135 21.35 13.46 -64.62
CA ASP A 135 20.02 13.92 -64.20
C ASP A 135 19.08 12.76 -63.77
N TYR A 136 19.48 11.50 -63.92
CA TYR A 136 18.68 10.33 -63.53
C TYR A 136 19.30 9.53 -62.38
N CYS A 137 18.59 9.43 -61.26
CA CYS A 137 18.89 8.53 -60.15
C CYS A 137 17.96 7.31 -60.11
N ASN A 138 18.54 6.10 -59.95
CA ASN A 138 17.77 4.86 -59.78
C ASN A 138 17.53 4.48 -58.32
N ILE A 139 18.43 4.84 -57.39
CA ILE A 139 18.29 4.55 -55.97
C ILE A 139 18.81 5.71 -55.13
N CYS A 140 17.96 6.26 -54.28
CA CYS A 140 18.30 7.33 -53.35
C CYS A 140 18.82 6.81 -52.00
N GLN A 141 19.48 7.68 -51.23
CA GLN A 141 19.84 7.43 -49.84
C GLN A 141 18.60 7.32 -48.95
N TYR A 142 18.72 6.66 -47.80
CA TYR A 142 17.64 6.61 -46.81
C TYR A 142 17.23 8.03 -46.40
N GLY A 143 15.92 8.27 -46.31
CA GLY A 143 15.34 9.60 -46.11
C GLY A 143 15.04 10.36 -47.41
N TYR A 144 15.37 9.80 -48.58
CA TYR A 144 15.12 10.41 -49.88
C TYR A 144 14.32 9.47 -50.79
N GLY A 145 13.34 10.02 -51.50
CA GLY A 145 12.53 9.32 -52.49
C GLY A 145 12.81 9.81 -53.92
N ILE A 146 12.47 9.00 -54.91
CA ILE A 146 12.61 9.37 -56.33
C ILE A 146 11.44 10.30 -56.71
N ASN A 147 11.78 11.45 -57.29
CA ASN A 147 10.82 12.42 -57.80
C ASN A 147 10.99 12.59 -59.31
N ASP A 148 9.96 12.21 -60.07
CA ASP A 148 9.94 12.34 -61.53
C ASP A 148 9.42 13.74 -61.91
N LYS A 149 10.32 14.71 -62.09
CA LYS A 149 9.99 16.07 -62.56
C LYS A 149 10.51 16.27 -63.98
N ASN A 150 9.61 16.60 -64.92
CA ASN A 150 9.95 17.08 -66.28
C ASN A 150 11.00 16.23 -67.02
N SER A 151 10.88 14.90 -66.99
CA SER A 151 11.79 13.94 -67.65
C SER A 151 13.18 13.78 -67.00
N TYR A 152 13.30 14.00 -65.69
CA TYR A 152 14.47 13.70 -64.86
C TYR A 152 14.04 13.07 -63.52
N ASN A 153 14.86 12.18 -62.94
CA ASN A 153 14.59 11.48 -61.69
C ASN A 153 15.57 11.95 -60.61
N THR A 154 15.14 12.88 -59.74
CA THR A 154 15.99 13.40 -58.66
C THR A 154 15.62 12.85 -57.29
N CYS A 155 16.61 12.75 -56.40
CA CYS A 155 16.41 12.33 -55.03
C CYS A 155 15.96 13.50 -54.18
N GLN A 156 14.67 13.53 -53.82
CA GLN A 156 14.11 14.57 -52.98
C GLN A 156 13.95 14.06 -51.54
N ASP A 157 14.26 14.94 -50.59
CA ASP A 157 14.15 14.66 -49.15
C ASP A 157 12.69 14.43 -48.77
N CYS A 158 12.43 13.32 -48.10
CA CYS A 158 11.10 12.94 -47.62
C CYS A 158 10.60 13.85 -46.48
N ASN A 159 11.45 14.71 -45.89
CA ASN A 159 11.12 15.50 -44.69
C ASN A 159 10.76 16.99 -44.95
N GLN A 160 10.49 17.41 -46.20
CA GLN A 160 10.37 18.85 -46.49
C GLN A 160 9.12 19.56 -45.95
N ASN A 161 8.12 18.87 -45.37
CA ASN A 161 6.88 19.53 -44.90
C ASN A 161 6.23 19.00 -43.60
N ASN A 162 6.79 17.99 -42.92
CA ASN A 162 6.26 17.51 -41.64
C ASN A 162 7.41 17.43 -40.63
N GLY A 163 7.22 18.01 -39.44
CA GLY A 163 8.24 18.02 -38.39
C GLY A 163 8.68 16.60 -38.03
N TYR A 164 10.01 16.37 -38.09
CA TYR A 164 10.76 15.26 -37.51
C TYR A 164 10.02 13.91 -37.41
N ASP A 165 9.86 13.20 -38.53
CA ASP A 165 9.62 11.75 -38.54
C ASP A 165 10.87 11.06 -39.12
N GLU A 166 11.93 10.94 -38.31
CA GLU A 166 13.26 10.41 -38.71
C GLU A 166 13.24 8.93 -39.18
N ASP A 167 12.07 8.30 -39.17
CA ASP A 167 11.86 6.90 -39.49
C ASP A 167 11.43 6.67 -40.96
N ILE A 168 11.25 7.71 -41.79
CA ILE A 168 10.93 7.51 -43.22
C ILE A 168 12.18 7.12 -44.01
N VAL A 169 12.17 5.92 -44.59
CA VAL A 169 13.29 5.38 -45.39
C VAL A 169 13.12 5.68 -46.87
N ASN A 170 11.88 5.64 -47.36
CA ASN A 170 11.53 5.89 -48.75
C ASN A 170 10.12 6.48 -48.84
N CYS A 171 9.92 7.42 -49.74
CA CYS A 171 8.64 8.11 -49.96
C CYS A 171 8.37 8.27 -51.45
N LYS A 172 7.12 8.59 -51.81
CA LYS A 172 6.70 8.88 -53.18
C LYS A 172 6.43 10.38 -53.33
N PHE A 173 6.75 10.96 -54.49
CA PHE A 173 6.41 12.35 -54.79
C PHE A 173 5.36 12.46 -55.92
N ARG A 174 4.58 13.55 -55.90
CA ARG A 174 3.73 14.00 -57.03
C ARG A 174 4.59 14.79 -57.99
N SER A 175 4.14 14.95 -59.24
CA SER A 175 4.81 15.74 -60.28
C SER A 175 5.04 17.22 -59.92
N ASN A 176 4.34 17.75 -58.92
CA ASN A 176 4.56 19.09 -58.36
C ASN A 176 5.66 19.14 -57.26
N GLY A 177 6.27 18.01 -56.91
CA GLY A 177 7.29 17.88 -55.88
C GLY A 177 6.78 17.81 -54.44
N GLN A 178 5.47 17.67 -54.24
CA GLN A 178 4.90 17.38 -52.92
C GLN A 178 4.93 15.88 -52.66
N GLU A 179 5.22 15.49 -51.42
CA GLU A 179 5.13 14.10 -50.97
C GLU A 179 3.71 13.55 -51.19
N ASN A 180 3.63 12.32 -51.68
CA ASN A 180 2.43 11.60 -52.10
C ASN A 180 2.21 10.31 -51.30
N GLY A 181 2.91 10.15 -50.17
CA GLY A 181 2.81 8.99 -49.29
C GLY A 181 4.16 8.34 -48.99
N ILE A 182 4.20 7.65 -47.85
CA ILE A 182 5.37 6.95 -47.33
C ILE A 182 5.40 5.55 -47.97
N LEU A 183 6.56 5.12 -48.47
CA LEU A 183 6.72 3.79 -49.06
C LEU A 183 7.41 2.82 -48.10
N ALA A 184 8.35 3.31 -47.30
CA ALA A 184 9.12 2.50 -46.37
C ALA A 184 9.49 3.25 -45.09
N CYS A 185 9.62 2.48 -44.02
CA CYS A 185 9.97 2.95 -42.69
C CYS A 185 11.21 2.22 -42.18
N ARG A 186 12.02 2.92 -41.39
CA ARG A 186 13.18 2.38 -40.68
C ARG A 186 12.67 1.61 -39.49
N ASP A 187 13.07 0.35 -39.35
CA ASP A 187 12.65 -0.50 -38.22
C ASP A 187 11.12 -0.57 -38.02
N GLY A 188 10.35 -0.58 -39.12
CA GLY A 188 8.88 -0.56 -39.10
C GLY A 188 8.21 -0.83 -40.44
N TYR A 189 6.91 -0.53 -40.49
CA TYR A 189 6.02 -0.73 -41.61
C TYR A 189 5.13 0.51 -41.78
N VAL A 190 4.71 0.77 -43.01
CA VAL A 190 3.75 1.79 -43.37
C VAL A 190 2.35 1.23 -43.14
N ASP A 191 1.56 1.92 -42.33
CA ASP A 191 0.12 1.73 -42.24
C ASP A 191 -0.57 3.10 -42.27
N GLN A 192 -1.56 3.27 -43.16
CA GLN A 192 -2.29 4.54 -43.35
C GLN A 192 -1.36 5.77 -43.52
N ASP A 193 -0.33 5.67 -44.36
CA ASP A 193 0.68 6.72 -44.61
C ASP A 193 1.42 7.22 -43.36
N LYS A 194 1.59 6.35 -42.35
CA LYS A 194 2.42 6.59 -41.17
C LYS A 194 3.36 5.43 -40.92
N CYS A 195 4.54 5.73 -40.39
CA CYS A 195 5.47 4.71 -39.92
C CYS A 195 5.04 4.14 -38.57
N ILE A 196 4.84 2.82 -38.52
CA ILE A 196 4.53 2.07 -37.30
C ILE A 196 5.52 0.92 -37.13
N HIS A 197 5.93 0.60 -35.90
CA HIS A 197 6.95 -0.43 -35.69
C HIS A 197 6.44 -1.88 -35.83
N ASN A 198 5.14 -2.10 -35.64
CA ASN A 198 4.53 -3.42 -35.79
C ASN A 198 3.13 -3.28 -36.40
N CYS A 199 2.78 -4.18 -37.30
CA CYS A 199 1.45 -4.22 -37.86
C CYS A 199 0.45 -4.63 -36.79
N GLN A 200 -0.59 -3.82 -36.62
CA GLN A 200 -1.69 -4.11 -35.70
C GLN A 200 -2.30 -5.50 -36.01
N ALA A 201 -2.98 -6.12 -35.04
CA ALA A 201 -3.56 -7.45 -35.27
C ALA A 201 -4.58 -7.48 -36.41
N GLY A 202 -4.68 -8.64 -37.03
CA GLY A 202 -5.32 -8.76 -38.34
C GLY A 202 -4.45 -8.23 -39.48
N LYS A 203 -3.24 -7.73 -39.23
CA LYS A 203 -2.23 -7.41 -40.24
C LYS A 203 -0.87 -8.00 -39.88
N TYR A 204 0.00 -8.15 -40.87
CA TYR A 204 1.39 -8.57 -40.73
C TYR A 204 2.29 -7.72 -41.61
N GLY A 205 3.56 -7.61 -41.20
CA GLY A 205 4.54 -6.80 -41.90
C GLY A 205 5.07 -7.47 -43.17
N VAL A 206 5.07 -6.72 -44.26
CA VAL A 206 5.71 -7.09 -45.53
C VAL A 206 6.76 -6.04 -45.85
N ALA A 207 8.00 -6.48 -46.07
CA ALA A 207 9.08 -5.61 -46.54
C ALA A 207 9.66 -6.15 -47.85
N ILE A 208 9.80 -5.26 -48.85
CA ILE A 208 10.37 -5.53 -50.17
C ILE A 208 11.70 -4.79 -50.25
N TYR A 209 12.73 -5.50 -50.71
CA TYR A 209 14.08 -4.96 -50.85
C TYR A 209 14.44 -4.75 -52.31
N ASN A 210 15.15 -3.65 -52.59
CA ASN A 210 15.78 -3.48 -53.89
C ASN A 210 17.06 -4.34 -54.02
N PHE A 211 17.68 -4.34 -55.21
CA PHE A 211 18.87 -5.16 -55.48
C PHE A 211 20.13 -4.78 -54.68
N ARG A 212 20.14 -3.65 -53.97
CA ARG A 212 21.20 -3.28 -53.01
C ARG A 212 20.89 -3.72 -51.57
N ALA A 213 19.84 -4.52 -51.37
CA ALA A 213 19.35 -4.92 -50.04
C ALA A 213 19.05 -3.70 -49.17
N ARG A 214 18.27 -2.75 -49.71
CA ARG A 214 17.68 -1.62 -49.00
C ARG A 214 16.16 -1.71 -49.08
N ILE A 215 15.45 -1.26 -48.05
CA ILE A 215 13.98 -1.30 -48.05
C ILE A 215 13.46 -0.42 -49.18
N GLN A 216 12.78 -1.03 -50.14
CA GLN A 216 12.05 -0.35 -51.20
C GLN A 216 10.63 0.00 -50.74
N SER A 217 9.96 -0.95 -50.09
CA SER A 217 8.69 -0.72 -49.40
C SER A 217 8.60 -1.56 -48.13
N SER A 218 7.92 -1.06 -47.11
CA SER A 218 7.59 -1.83 -45.91
C SER A 218 6.16 -1.48 -45.53
N ASN A 219 5.20 -2.38 -45.67
CA ASN A 219 3.78 -2.08 -45.46
C ASN A 219 3.07 -3.17 -44.65
N CYS A 220 1.98 -2.81 -43.99
CA CYS A 220 1.14 -3.77 -43.29
C CYS A 220 0.11 -4.40 -44.22
N ALA A 221 0.21 -5.71 -44.42
CA ALA A 221 -0.74 -6.50 -45.20
C ALA A 221 -1.75 -7.20 -44.29
N VAL A 222 -2.99 -7.37 -44.76
CA VAL A 222 -4.06 -7.99 -43.97
C VAL A 222 -3.82 -9.51 -43.84
N CYS A 223 -4.08 -10.04 -42.65
CA CYS A 223 -4.09 -11.46 -42.35
C CYS A 223 -5.27 -12.18 -43.02
N ASP A 224 -5.17 -13.50 -43.13
CA ASP A 224 -6.34 -14.34 -43.41
C ASP A 224 -7.40 -14.15 -42.31
N SER A 225 -8.68 -14.15 -42.68
CA SER A 225 -9.80 -13.90 -41.75
C SER A 225 -9.93 -14.97 -40.65
N SER A 226 -9.33 -16.14 -40.83
CA SER A 226 -9.26 -17.21 -39.82
C SER A 226 -8.20 -16.97 -38.74
N CYS A 227 -7.21 -16.11 -38.99
CA CYS A 227 -6.13 -15.82 -38.06
C CYS A 227 -6.43 -14.58 -37.21
N TYR A 228 -5.97 -14.59 -35.97
CA TYR A 228 -6.01 -13.39 -35.14
C TYR A 228 -4.76 -12.53 -35.30
N GLU A 229 -3.59 -13.16 -35.16
CA GLU A 229 -2.32 -12.63 -35.64
C GLU A 229 -1.76 -13.63 -36.63
N CYS A 230 -1.04 -13.14 -37.64
CA CYS A 230 -0.43 -13.99 -38.65
C CYS A 230 1.01 -13.57 -38.92
N GLY A 231 1.80 -14.51 -39.43
CA GLY A 231 3.10 -14.23 -40.03
C GLY A 231 3.04 -14.10 -41.55
N GLY A 232 1.88 -14.30 -42.16
CA GLY A 232 1.72 -14.29 -43.60
C GLY A 232 0.24 -14.35 -44.01
N PRO A 233 -0.03 -14.29 -45.32
CA PRO A 233 -1.40 -14.12 -45.83
C PRO A 233 -2.24 -15.40 -45.80
N SER A 234 -1.67 -16.56 -45.48
CA SER A 234 -2.37 -17.85 -45.49
C SER A 234 -3.02 -18.19 -44.14
N ALA A 235 -4.18 -18.85 -44.17
CA ALA A 235 -4.83 -19.51 -43.02
C ALA A 235 -3.95 -20.53 -42.25
N THR A 236 -2.81 -20.94 -42.81
CA THR A 236 -1.83 -21.84 -42.15
C THR A 236 -0.66 -21.09 -41.50
N GLN A 237 -0.64 -19.77 -41.62
CA GLN A 237 0.40 -18.89 -41.11
C GLN A 237 -0.10 -18.05 -39.93
N CYS A 238 -1.10 -18.55 -39.19
CA CYS A 238 -1.57 -17.90 -37.98
C CYS A 238 -0.51 -18.05 -36.89
N LYS A 239 -0.18 -16.96 -36.21
CA LYS A 239 0.62 -16.93 -34.96
C LYS A 239 -0.25 -17.07 -33.73
N SER A 240 -1.54 -16.79 -33.87
CA SER A 240 -2.53 -16.91 -32.81
C SER A 240 -3.94 -16.92 -33.40
N CYS A 241 -4.89 -17.41 -32.61
CA CYS A 241 -6.23 -17.73 -33.10
C CYS A 241 -7.33 -16.89 -32.46
N PRO A 242 -8.42 -16.64 -33.21
CA PRO A 242 -9.61 -16.01 -32.66
C PRO A 242 -10.17 -16.81 -31.47
N LYS A 243 -10.97 -16.17 -30.63
CA LYS A 243 -11.62 -16.80 -29.47
C LYS A 243 -12.45 -18.02 -29.90
N GLY A 244 -12.43 -19.07 -29.07
CA GLY A 244 -13.12 -20.34 -29.34
C GLY A 244 -12.32 -21.28 -30.24
N TYR A 245 -11.16 -20.82 -30.73
CA TYR A 245 -10.21 -21.61 -31.48
C TYR A 245 -8.90 -21.73 -30.70
N TYR A 246 -8.14 -22.77 -31.00
CA TYR A 246 -6.75 -22.92 -30.59
C TYR A 246 -5.86 -22.99 -31.84
N LEU A 247 -4.59 -22.64 -31.68
CA LEU A 247 -3.61 -22.74 -32.75
C LEU A 247 -3.04 -24.15 -32.81
N GLN A 248 -3.33 -24.86 -33.90
CA GLN A 248 -2.74 -26.15 -34.22
C GLN A 248 -1.49 -25.93 -35.08
N LEU A 249 -0.33 -26.22 -34.51
CA LEU A 249 0.95 -26.18 -35.23
C LEU A 249 1.10 -27.43 -36.10
N THR A 250 1.76 -27.28 -37.24
CA THR A 250 2.05 -28.39 -38.16
C THR A 250 3.20 -29.26 -37.66
N SER A 251 4.12 -28.67 -36.90
CA SER A 251 5.25 -29.36 -36.26
C SER A 251 5.67 -28.63 -34.97
N ARG A 252 6.42 -29.32 -34.10
CA ARG A 252 7.01 -28.71 -32.89
C ARG A 252 8.16 -27.73 -33.21
N SER A 253 8.65 -27.75 -34.45
CA SER A 253 9.66 -26.80 -34.99
C SER A 253 9.06 -25.56 -35.63
N THR A 254 7.74 -25.39 -35.56
CA THR A 254 7.01 -24.24 -36.09
C THR A 254 6.18 -23.59 -35.00
N GLN A 255 6.07 -22.26 -34.97
CA GLN A 255 5.25 -21.43 -34.10
C GLN A 255 4.09 -20.76 -34.87
N MET A 256 3.91 -21.13 -36.14
CA MET A 256 2.78 -20.77 -36.97
C MET A 256 1.96 -22.02 -37.33
N GLY A 257 0.66 -21.85 -37.50
CA GLY A 257 -0.24 -22.96 -37.79
C GLY A 257 -1.63 -22.52 -38.20
N THR A 258 -2.59 -23.41 -38.02
CA THR A 258 -3.99 -23.22 -38.42
C THR A 258 -4.88 -23.11 -37.18
N CYS A 259 -5.87 -22.23 -37.24
CA CYS A 259 -6.84 -22.07 -36.17
C CYS A 259 -7.94 -23.12 -36.24
N VAL A 260 -8.10 -23.89 -35.16
CA VAL A 260 -9.05 -25.01 -35.06
C VAL A 260 -10.04 -24.74 -33.94
N LEU A 261 -11.33 -24.96 -34.21
CA LEU A 261 -12.39 -24.74 -33.23
C LEU A 261 -12.26 -25.71 -32.05
N LYS A 262 -12.47 -25.20 -30.84
CA LYS A 262 -12.49 -26.01 -29.62
C LYS A 262 -13.71 -26.91 -29.56
N GLN A 263 -13.53 -28.10 -29.00
CA GLN A 263 -14.60 -29.02 -28.67
C GLN A 263 -15.32 -28.54 -27.41
N GLN A 264 -16.65 -28.49 -27.47
CA GLN A 264 -17.50 -28.17 -26.32
C GLN A 264 -17.45 -29.33 -25.32
N GLY A 265 -17.16 -29.04 -24.06
CA GLY A 265 -17.11 -30.04 -23.00
C GLY A 265 -16.19 -29.67 -21.83
N PHE A 266 -16.13 -30.60 -20.88
CA PHE A 266 -15.23 -30.62 -19.73
C PHE A 266 -14.36 -31.88 -19.81
N ALA A 267 -13.06 -31.76 -19.54
CA ALA A 267 -12.16 -32.90 -19.46
C ALA A 267 -11.23 -32.81 -18.26
N GLN A 268 -10.87 -33.97 -17.70
CA GLN A 268 -9.91 -34.10 -16.61
C GLN A 268 -8.70 -34.88 -17.06
N TYR A 269 -7.52 -34.36 -16.71
CA TYR A 269 -6.24 -34.98 -17.02
C TYR A 269 -5.36 -35.04 -15.79
N THR A 270 -4.49 -36.05 -15.73
CA THR A 270 -3.46 -36.17 -14.70
C THR A 270 -2.10 -36.34 -15.35
N ILE A 271 -1.14 -35.51 -14.95
CA ILE A 271 0.24 -35.50 -15.41
C ILE A 271 1.15 -35.81 -14.23
N TYR A 272 2.15 -36.67 -14.41
CA TYR A 272 3.13 -37.01 -13.38
C TYR A 272 4.49 -36.36 -13.69
N VAL A 273 5.19 -35.94 -12.64
CA VAL A 273 6.57 -35.42 -12.70
C VAL A 273 7.47 -36.26 -11.81
N ASN A 274 8.58 -36.73 -12.37
CA ASN A 274 9.61 -37.47 -11.65
C ASN A 274 10.51 -36.53 -10.82
N PRO A 275 11.03 -37.00 -9.68
CA PRO A 275 12.06 -36.24 -8.95
C PRO A 275 13.35 -36.14 -9.76
N VAL A 276 14.23 -35.21 -9.36
CA VAL A 276 15.51 -34.94 -10.04
C VAL A 276 16.46 -36.16 -10.07
N THR A 277 16.21 -37.15 -9.20
CA THR A 277 17.00 -38.39 -9.09
C THR A 277 16.51 -39.52 -10.01
N GLN A 278 15.32 -39.41 -10.60
CA GLN A 278 14.69 -40.47 -11.40
C GLN A 278 14.19 -39.95 -12.76
N GLN A 279 15.10 -39.37 -13.54
CA GLN A 279 14.74 -38.72 -14.81
C GLN A 279 14.39 -39.76 -15.89
N ASN A 280 13.35 -39.48 -16.66
CA ASN A 280 12.98 -40.14 -17.90
C ASN A 280 14.05 -39.88 -18.97
N THR A 281 14.45 -40.92 -19.70
CA THR A 281 15.50 -40.84 -20.72
C THR A 281 14.97 -40.46 -22.11
N LYS A 282 13.64 -40.42 -22.29
CA LYS A 282 13.04 -39.99 -23.56
C LYS A 282 13.22 -38.49 -23.79
N SER A 283 13.21 -38.09 -25.06
CA SER A 283 13.09 -36.68 -25.44
C SER A 283 11.79 -36.10 -24.88
N SER A 284 11.82 -34.86 -24.38
CA SER A 284 10.69 -34.22 -23.70
C SER A 284 9.42 -34.23 -24.56
N ASP A 285 9.55 -34.04 -25.87
CA ASP A 285 8.43 -34.05 -26.83
C ASP A 285 7.75 -35.44 -27.00
N LEU A 286 8.38 -36.53 -26.52
CA LEU A 286 7.89 -37.91 -26.58
C LEU A 286 7.33 -38.41 -25.25
N ILE A 287 7.45 -37.62 -24.17
CA ILE A 287 6.95 -37.98 -22.85
C ILE A 287 5.44 -37.73 -22.80
N GLN A 288 4.68 -38.74 -22.37
CA GLN A 288 3.21 -38.68 -22.33
C GLN A 288 2.63 -38.17 -20.99
N GLY A 289 3.45 -37.98 -19.97
CA GLY A 289 3.02 -37.50 -18.66
C GLY A 289 2.29 -38.53 -17.81
N THR A 290 2.29 -39.82 -18.18
CA THR A 290 1.65 -40.87 -17.39
C THR A 290 2.51 -41.25 -16.17
N GLN A 291 1.96 -42.08 -15.27
CA GLN A 291 2.72 -42.54 -14.09
C GLN A 291 3.99 -43.33 -14.47
N ALA A 292 3.95 -44.12 -15.55
CA ALA A 292 5.10 -44.85 -16.06
C ALA A 292 6.01 -43.98 -16.95
N ASP A 293 5.46 -42.95 -17.59
CA ASP A 293 6.15 -42.06 -18.54
C ASP A 293 6.03 -40.60 -18.12
N SER A 294 6.59 -40.29 -16.95
CA SER A 294 6.45 -38.98 -16.29
C SER A 294 7.44 -37.95 -16.82
N PHE A 295 7.08 -36.66 -16.70
CA PHE A 295 7.94 -35.54 -17.09
C PHE A 295 9.13 -35.37 -16.14
N ASN A 296 10.19 -34.79 -16.69
CA ASN A 296 11.45 -34.52 -15.99
C ASN A 296 11.46 -33.20 -15.22
N SER A 297 10.56 -32.29 -15.56
CA SER A 297 10.48 -30.95 -14.98
C SER A 297 9.04 -30.51 -14.80
N ILE A 298 8.84 -29.64 -13.80
CA ILE A 298 7.54 -28.99 -13.55
C ILE A 298 7.21 -28.06 -14.73
N GLN A 299 8.19 -27.38 -15.31
CA GLN A 299 8.02 -26.46 -16.42
C GLN A 299 7.46 -27.15 -17.67
N ASP A 300 7.97 -28.33 -18.04
CA ASP A 300 7.46 -29.09 -19.19
C ASP A 300 6.05 -29.64 -18.93
N ALA A 301 5.79 -30.12 -17.71
CA ALA A 301 4.46 -30.60 -17.33
C ALA A 301 3.41 -29.46 -17.41
N ILE A 302 3.78 -28.24 -17.04
CA ILE A 302 2.95 -27.04 -17.19
C ILE A 302 2.69 -26.75 -18.68
N ASN A 303 3.73 -26.77 -19.53
CA ASN A 303 3.56 -26.54 -20.97
C ASN A 303 2.65 -27.61 -21.62
N TYR A 304 2.81 -28.87 -21.21
CA TYR A 304 1.97 -29.97 -21.66
C TYR A 304 0.51 -29.83 -21.19
N ALA A 305 0.31 -29.38 -19.94
CA ALA A 305 -1.03 -29.13 -19.39
C ALA A 305 -1.82 -28.14 -20.26
N TYR A 306 -1.18 -27.05 -20.71
CA TYR A 306 -1.83 -26.10 -21.62
C TYR A 306 -2.10 -26.70 -23.01
N GLU A 307 -1.23 -27.56 -23.53
CA GLU A 307 -1.46 -28.22 -24.82
C GLU A 307 -2.68 -29.14 -24.79
N ILE A 308 -2.80 -29.99 -23.76
CA ILE A 308 -3.91 -30.94 -23.65
C ILE A 308 -5.24 -30.24 -23.30
N GLY A 309 -5.18 -29.09 -22.62
CA GLY A 309 -6.35 -28.27 -22.35
C GLY A 309 -6.79 -27.40 -23.54
N ALA A 310 -5.90 -27.14 -24.51
CA ALA A 310 -6.13 -26.18 -25.58
C ALA A 310 -7.33 -26.53 -26.49
N ASN A 311 -7.63 -27.81 -26.74
CA ASN A 311 -8.68 -28.21 -27.67
C ASN A 311 -10.08 -28.30 -27.06
N ILE A 312 -10.25 -28.07 -25.75
CA ILE A 312 -11.53 -28.20 -25.03
C ILE A 312 -11.89 -26.87 -24.36
N THR A 313 -13.19 -26.62 -24.20
CA THR A 313 -13.71 -25.38 -23.60
C THR A 313 -13.50 -25.23 -22.10
N SER A 314 -13.30 -26.33 -21.37
CA SER A 314 -12.86 -26.36 -19.96
C SER A 314 -12.07 -27.63 -19.70
N ALA A 315 -10.88 -27.52 -19.11
CA ALA A 315 -10.01 -28.66 -18.83
C ALA A 315 -9.36 -28.52 -17.46
N GLU A 316 -9.58 -29.49 -16.57
CA GLU A 316 -8.89 -29.59 -15.29
C GLU A 316 -7.67 -30.51 -15.44
N VAL A 317 -6.48 -29.98 -15.18
CA VAL A 317 -5.22 -30.72 -15.30
C VAL A 317 -4.54 -30.76 -13.95
N THR A 318 -4.45 -31.96 -13.38
CA THR A 318 -3.72 -32.22 -12.13
C THR A 318 -2.28 -32.64 -12.44
N ILE A 319 -1.31 -31.84 -12.02
CA ILE A 319 0.12 -32.16 -12.05
C ILE A 319 0.53 -32.75 -10.68
N LEU A 320 0.88 -34.04 -10.68
CA LEU A 320 1.31 -34.80 -9.52
C LEU A 320 2.82 -34.93 -9.45
N LEU A 321 3.41 -34.41 -8.37
CA LEU A 321 4.84 -34.55 -8.08
C LEU A 321 5.07 -35.87 -7.33
N LYS A 322 5.84 -36.79 -7.91
CA LYS A 322 6.23 -38.04 -7.23
C LYS A 322 7.15 -37.75 -6.05
N ASP A 323 7.17 -38.64 -5.07
CA ASP A 323 8.00 -38.50 -3.88
C ASP A 323 9.49 -38.39 -4.23
N GLY A 324 10.17 -37.41 -3.63
CA GLY A 324 11.58 -37.11 -3.85
C GLY A 324 11.86 -35.61 -3.96
N LEU A 325 13.10 -35.26 -4.29
CA LEU A 325 13.52 -33.87 -4.49
C LEU A 325 13.09 -33.37 -5.88
N HIS A 326 12.50 -32.19 -5.93
CA HIS A 326 12.17 -31.49 -7.17
C HIS A 326 12.91 -30.16 -7.26
N ALA A 327 13.19 -29.70 -8.47
CA ALA A 327 13.86 -28.42 -8.69
C ALA A 327 13.36 -27.75 -9.97
N MET A 328 13.29 -26.42 -9.92
CA MET A 328 13.03 -25.53 -11.04
C MET A 328 14.29 -24.70 -11.26
N VAL A 329 15.13 -25.10 -12.21
CA VAL A 329 16.45 -24.49 -12.44
C VAL A 329 16.58 -23.92 -13.85
N ARG A 330 17.53 -23.01 -14.04
CA ARG A 330 17.80 -22.43 -15.36
C ARG A 330 18.49 -23.49 -16.24
N TYR A 331 18.13 -23.54 -17.52
CA TYR A 331 18.75 -24.42 -18.53
C TYR A 331 18.58 -25.94 -18.29
N LYS A 332 17.68 -26.36 -17.39
CA LYS A 332 17.21 -27.76 -17.33
C LYS A 332 15.68 -27.86 -17.34
N PRO A 333 15.13 -28.88 -18.03
CA PRO A 333 15.86 -29.92 -18.77
C PRO A 333 16.51 -29.33 -20.03
N VAL A 334 17.60 -29.96 -20.47
CA VAL A 334 18.36 -29.53 -21.67
C VAL A 334 17.44 -29.59 -22.90
N ASP A 335 16.54 -30.57 -22.91
CA ASP A 335 15.48 -30.70 -23.90
C ASP A 335 14.16 -30.14 -23.33
N LYS A 336 13.65 -29.04 -23.89
CA LYS A 336 12.40 -28.38 -23.46
C LYS A 336 11.21 -28.96 -24.23
N TYR A 337 10.07 -29.14 -23.57
CA TYR A 337 8.81 -29.53 -24.22
C TYR A 337 8.27 -28.40 -25.10
N MET A 338 8.02 -28.69 -26.38
CA MET A 338 7.50 -27.72 -27.35
C MET A 338 6.05 -28.05 -27.74
N PRO A 339 5.04 -27.30 -27.30
CA PRO A 339 3.64 -27.66 -27.51
C PRO A 339 3.20 -27.63 -28.98
N LEU A 340 2.31 -28.54 -29.39
CA LEU A 340 1.69 -28.55 -30.73
C LEU A 340 0.38 -27.76 -30.81
N LYS A 341 -0.27 -27.57 -29.68
CA LYS A 341 -1.52 -26.83 -29.56
C LYS A 341 -1.29 -25.66 -28.62
N LEU A 342 -1.53 -24.46 -29.11
CA LEU A 342 -1.35 -23.23 -28.36
C LEU A 342 -2.69 -22.54 -28.21
N ASP A 343 -3.12 -22.36 -26.97
CA ASP A 343 -4.32 -21.61 -26.63
C ASP A 343 -3.96 -20.32 -25.90
N LYS A 344 -3.54 -19.33 -26.68
CA LYS A 344 -3.09 -18.03 -26.15
C LYS A 344 -4.27 -17.14 -25.72
N TYR A 345 -5.46 -17.30 -26.32
CA TYR A 345 -6.55 -16.31 -26.20
C TYR A 345 -7.90 -16.85 -25.70
N SER A 346 -8.07 -18.16 -25.55
CA SER A 346 -9.29 -18.74 -24.94
C SER A 346 -9.04 -19.28 -23.53
N ALA A 347 -7.80 -19.63 -23.18
CA ALA A 347 -7.26 -19.93 -21.85
C ALA A 347 -8.19 -20.73 -20.91
N SER A 348 -8.64 -21.92 -21.32
CA SER A 348 -9.66 -22.74 -20.61
C SER A 348 -9.12 -23.72 -19.55
N THR A 349 -7.81 -23.70 -19.28
CA THR A 349 -7.16 -24.72 -18.43
C THR A 349 -7.15 -24.32 -16.96
N GLU A 350 -7.69 -25.20 -16.13
CA GLU A 350 -7.66 -25.21 -14.67
C GLU A 350 -6.50 -26.10 -14.21
N MET A 351 -5.58 -25.55 -13.41
CA MET A 351 -4.35 -26.25 -13.05
C MET A 351 -4.31 -26.57 -11.57
N ILE A 352 -4.03 -27.83 -11.23
CA ILE A 352 -3.83 -28.28 -9.84
C ILE A 352 -2.42 -28.85 -9.72
N LEU A 353 -1.58 -28.24 -8.88
CA LEU A 353 -0.22 -28.71 -8.60
C LEU A 353 -0.13 -29.23 -7.16
N LYS A 354 0.14 -30.53 -7.00
CA LYS A 354 0.25 -31.16 -5.68
C LYS A 354 1.18 -32.40 -5.70
N PRO A 355 1.73 -32.82 -4.56
CA PRO A 355 2.42 -34.11 -4.45
C PRO A 355 1.45 -35.29 -4.60
N VAL A 356 2.01 -36.46 -4.96
CA VAL A 356 1.28 -37.74 -4.95
C VAL A 356 0.92 -38.15 -3.52
N SER A 357 1.87 -37.99 -2.59
CA SER A 357 1.65 -38.19 -1.16
C SER A 357 0.97 -36.97 -0.52
N ILE A 358 0.38 -37.16 0.68
CA ILE A 358 -0.21 -36.05 1.44
C ILE A 358 0.83 -35.16 2.13
N THR A 359 2.11 -35.55 2.12
CA THR A 359 3.19 -34.83 2.81
C THR A 359 3.68 -33.63 2.00
N THR A 360 4.09 -32.56 2.68
CA THR A 360 4.65 -31.38 2.02
C THR A 360 5.96 -31.70 1.29
N LEU A 361 5.97 -31.49 -0.03
CA LEU A 361 7.14 -31.77 -0.88
C LEU A 361 7.96 -30.49 -1.14
N SER A 362 9.29 -30.59 -1.10
CA SER A 362 10.19 -29.45 -1.32
C SER A 362 10.62 -29.32 -2.79
N VAL A 363 10.54 -28.09 -3.31
CA VAL A 363 10.96 -27.69 -4.65
C VAL A 363 12.04 -26.59 -4.52
N TYR A 364 13.24 -26.86 -5.02
CA TYR A 364 14.28 -25.83 -5.12
C TYR A 364 14.01 -24.90 -6.29
N TYR A 365 13.73 -23.64 -6.00
CA TYR A 365 13.37 -22.63 -6.98
C TYR A 365 14.55 -21.72 -7.31
N LYS A 366 15.10 -21.83 -8.53
CA LYS A 366 16.28 -21.06 -8.98
C LYS A 366 16.01 -20.19 -10.21
N LEU A 367 14.75 -20.07 -10.63
CA LEU A 367 14.36 -19.32 -11.84
C LEU A 367 14.24 -17.80 -11.61
N ARG A 368 14.09 -17.34 -10.36
CA ARG A 368 13.95 -15.90 -10.03
C ARG A 368 12.73 -15.26 -10.71
N ASP A 369 12.94 -14.20 -11.49
CA ASP A 369 11.99 -13.44 -12.28
C ASP A 369 11.80 -13.99 -13.71
N SER A 370 12.50 -15.07 -14.08
CA SER A 370 12.38 -15.65 -15.43
C SER A 370 11.20 -16.61 -15.59
N PHE A 371 10.39 -16.81 -14.55
CA PHE A 371 9.27 -17.75 -14.56
C PHE A 371 8.03 -17.12 -13.93
N SER A 372 6.89 -17.36 -14.58
CA SER A 372 5.56 -16.95 -14.13
C SER A 372 4.58 -18.07 -14.40
N PHE A 373 3.74 -18.40 -13.43
CA PHE A 373 2.52 -19.18 -13.66
C PHE A 373 1.52 -18.32 -14.42
N ASN A 374 1.30 -18.61 -15.70
CA ASN A 374 0.35 -17.90 -16.55
C ASN A 374 -1.03 -18.53 -16.43
N VAL A 375 -1.80 -18.14 -15.42
CA VAL A 375 -3.06 -18.82 -15.09
C VAL A 375 -4.13 -18.53 -16.12
N GLY A 376 -4.67 -19.61 -16.70
CA GLY A 376 -5.70 -19.59 -17.73
C GLY A 376 -7.10 -19.45 -17.11
N ALA A 377 -7.63 -20.49 -16.47
CA ALA A 377 -8.94 -20.44 -15.80
C ALA A 377 -8.82 -20.44 -14.27
N SER A 378 -8.08 -21.39 -13.70
CA SER A 378 -7.84 -21.49 -12.25
C SER A 378 -6.45 -22.05 -11.93
N LEU A 379 -5.95 -21.77 -10.73
CA LEU A 379 -4.70 -22.35 -10.21
C LEU A 379 -4.88 -22.77 -8.76
N THR A 380 -4.63 -24.04 -8.50
CA THR A 380 -4.58 -24.62 -7.15
C THR A 380 -3.18 -25.16 -6.88
N ILE A 381 -2.55 -24.75 -5.78
CA ILE A 381 -1.26 -25.28 -5.31
C ILE A 381 -1.46 -25.83 -3.90
N GLN A 382 -1.08 -27.10 -3.67
CA GLN A 382 -1.28 -27.76 -2.39
C GLN A 382 -0.05 -28.53 -1.91
N ASN A 383 0.25 -28.44 -0.61
CA ASN A 383 1.29 -29.24 0.06
C ASN A 383 2.68 -29.13 -0.59
N ILE A 384 3.11 -27.93 -0.98
CA ILE A 384 4.42 -27.69 -1.63
C ILE A 384 5.20 -26.63 -0.86
N LYS A 385 6.50 -26.85 -0.71
CA LYS A 385 7.47 -25.86 -0.23
C LYS A 385 8.35 -25.39 -1.38
N PHE A 386 8.23 -24.12 -1.78
CA PHE A 386 9.18 -23.46 -2.67
C PHE A 386 10.30 -22.84 -1.84
N ASP A 387 11.53 -23.32 -2.01
CA ASP A 387 12.73 -22.71 -1.41
C ASP A 387 13.51 -21.97 -2.50
N ALA A 388 13.46 -20.64 -2.43
CA ALA A 388 14.03 -19.76 -3.42
C ALA A 388 15.41 -19.21 -3.01
N ILE A 389 16.12 -19.80 -2.06
CA ILE A 389 17.39 -19.22 -1.57
C ILE A 389 18.43 -18.98 -2.68
N ASP A 390 18.53 -19.87 -3.66
CA ASP A 390 19.45 -19.73 -4.79
C ASP A 390 18.93 -18.78 -5.88
N SER A 391 17.73 -18.23 -5.70
CA SER A 391 17.25 -17.11 -6.52
C SER A 391 18.07 -15.84 -6.29
N SER A 392 18.88 -15.74 -5.23
CA SER A 392 19.81 -14.62 -5.06
C SER A 392 21.07 -14.76 -5.90
N VAL A 393 21.34 -15.89 -6.56
CA VAL A 393 22.60 -16.11 -7.28
C VAL A 393 22.81 -15.06 -8.38
N ASP A 394 23.97 -14.40 -8.38
CA ASP A 394 24.43 -13.57 -9.49
C ASP A 394 24.97 -14.47 -10.61
N LEU A 395 24.31 -14.46 -11.76
CA LEU A 395 24.58 -15.41 -12.85
C LEU A 395 25.95 -15.20 -13.48
N VAL A 396 26.42 -13.96 -13.55
CA VAL A 396 27.74 -13.63 -14.11
C VAL A 396 28.82 -14.24 -13.23
N SER A 397 28.73 -14.01 -11.91
CA SER A 397 29.65 -14.61 -10.95
C SER A 397 29.53 -16.13 -10.92
N ASP A 398 28.33 -16.69 -11.00
CA ASP A 398 28.06 -18.14 -10.99
C ASP A 398 28.71 -18.88 -12.17
N LEU A 399 28.61 -18.30 -13.38
CA LEU A 399 29.18 -18.87 -14.59
C LEU A 399 30.69 -18.64 -14.70
N SER A 400 31.17 -17.44 -14.38
CA SER A 400 32.59 -17.10 -14.43
C SER A 400 33.45 -17.85 -13.41
N SER A 401 32.87 -18.19 -12.25
CA SER A 401 33.53 -18.99 -11.21
C SER A 401 33.36 -20.50 -11.38
N SER A 402 32.66 -20.97 -12.44
CA SER A 402 32.36 -22.39 -12.69
C SER A 402 31.63 -23.09 -11.53
N TYR A 403 30.83 -22.36 -10.75
CA TYR A 403 30.08 -22.90 -9.61
C TYR A 403 28.73 -23.49 -10.03
N TYR A 404 28.12 -22.97 -11.09
CA TYR A 404 26.88 -23.47 -11.73
C TYR A 404 25.71 -23.71 -10.77
N CYS A 405 25.60 -22.91 -9.71
CA CYS A 405 24.54 -23.06 -8.72
C CYS A 405 23.14 -22.94 -9.32
N SER A 406 22.97 -22.00 -10.24
CA SER A 406 21.71 -21.74 -10.96
C SER A 406 21.21 -22.92 -11.80
N GLN A 407 22.07 -23.90 -12.08
CA GLN A 407 21.79 -25.13 -12.84
C GLN A 407 21.80 -26.40 -11.98
N ASN A 408 22.28 -26.31 -10.74
CA ASN A 408 22.38 -27.45 -9.84
C ASN A 408 21.00 -27.82 -9.27
N THR A 409 20.52 -29.02 -9.56
CA THR A 409 19.20 -29.50 -9.13
C THR A 409 19.19 -30.21 -7.78
N LEU A 410 20.36 -30.53 -7.21
CA LEU A 410 20.48 -31.43 -6.07
C LEU A 410 20.67 -30.71 -4.73
N ILE A 411 21.23 -29.51 -4.73
CA ILE A 411 21.54 -28.76 -3.51
C ILE A 411 21.18 -27.27 -3.65
N ASN A 412 20.89 -26.64 -2.51
CA ASN A 412 20.94 -25.19 -2.39
C ASN A 412 22.38 -24.76 -2.12
N CYS A 413 22.90 -23.79 -2.86
CA CYS A 413 24.29 -23.36 -2.72
C CYS A 413 24.43 -22.09 -1.87
N CYS A 414 23.34 -21.35 -1.71
CA CYS A 414 23.21 -20.25 -0.79
C CYS A 414 22.43 -20.69 0.45
N SER A 415 22.69 -20.01 1.56
CA SER A 415 22.03 -20.25 2.84
C SER A 415 21.88 -18.92 3.59
N VAL A 416 21.02 -18.89 4.60
CA VAL A 416 20.89 -17.74 5.51
C VAL A 416 21.34 -18.22 6.87
N ASP A 417 22.29 -17.51 7.47
CA ASP A 417 22.76 -17.82 8.82
C ASP A 417 21.79 -17.32 9.90
N GLU A 418 22.11 -17.60 11.16
CA GLU A 418 21.30 -17.19 12.31
C GLU A 418 21.18 -15.67 12.47
N SER A 419 22.13 -14.91 11.90
CA SER A 419 22.12 -13.43 11.90
C SER A 419 21.28 -12.84 10.76
N GLY A 420 20.76 -13.68 9.85
CA GLY A 420 19.98 -13.25 8.70
C GLY A 420 20.85 -12.79 7.52
N LEU A 421 22.15 -13.11 7.53
CA LEU A 421 23.06 -12.80 6.44
C LEU A 421 23.09 -13.94 5.43
N LEU A 422 23.16 -13.57 4.15
CA LEU A 422 23.31 -14.52 3.05
C LEU A 422 24.73 -15.09 3.07
N GLN A 423 24.84 -16.41 3.17
CA GLN A 423 26.10 -17.17 3.16
C GLN A 423 26.12 -18.11 1.95
N GLY A 424 27.32 -18.48 1.48
CA GLY A 424 27.49 -19.45 0.39
C GLY A 424 28.70 -19.16 -0.49
N GLY A 425 28.67 -19.68 -1.73
CA GLY A 425 29.71 -19.41 -2.72
C GLY A 425 29.79 -17.93 -3.12
N LYS A 426 30.85 -17.52 -3.83
CA LYS A 426 31.05 -16.12 -4.28
C LYS A 426 29.90 -15.55 -5.12
N SER A 427 29.05 -16.41 -5.69
CA SER A 427 27.88 -16.01 -6.48
C SER A 427 26.62 -15.74 -5.62
N CYS A 428 26.63 -16.07 -4.33
CA CYS A 428 25.53 -15.79 -3.39
C CYS A 428 25.58 -14.34 -2.92
N TYR A 429 24.84 -13.45 -3.58
CA TYR A 429 24.79 -12.03 -3.24
C TYR A 429 23.35 -11.50 -3.33
N PHE A 430 22.95 -10.56 -2.47
CA PHE A 430 21.63 -9.93 -2.60
C PHE A 430 21.59 -9.03 -3.85
N VAL A 431 21.00 -9.53 -4.94
CA VAL A 431 20.95 -8.79 -6.20
C VAL A 431 19.82 -7.76 -6.17
N ARG A 432 20.20 -6.48 -6.06
CA ARG A 432 19.31 -5.30 -5.90
C ARG A 432 18.49 -4.91 -7.16
N LYS A 433 18.69 -5.59 -8.28
CA LYS A 433 18.06 -5.29 -9.59
C LYS A 433 17.60 -6.59 -10.25
N PRO A 434 16.42 -6.66 -10.87
CA PRO A 434 16.10 -7.77 -11.76
C PRO A 434 17.07 -7.76 -12.95
N GLN A 435 17.82 -8.83 -13.13
CA GLN A 435 18.79 -8.95 -14.23
C GLN A 435 18.10 -9.54 -15.45
N ASN A 436 17.90 -8.73 -16.48
CA ASN A 436 18.11 -9.22 -17.84
C ASN A 436 19.47 -8.68 -18.29
N PHE A 437 20.39 -9.61 -18.58
CA PHE A 437 21.72 -9.42 -19.18
C PHE A 437 21.75 -8.21 -20.15
N ILE A 438 22.73 -7.31 -20.13
CA ILE A 438 24.15 -7.53 -20.42
C ILE A 438 25.00 -6.46 -19.71
N HIS A 439 26.09 -6.85 -19.03
CA HIS A 439 27.21 -5.96 -18.76
C HIS A 439 28.42 -6.44 -19.58
N ASN A 440 28.96 -5.54 -20.39
CA ASN A 440 30.38 -5.26 -20.31
C ASN A 440 30.53 -3.90 -19.60
N ASP A 441 31.58 -3.81 -18.79
CA ASP A 441 31.98 -2.66 -18.01
C ASP A 441 32.21 -1.42 -18.88
N LEU A 442 31.43 -0.37 -18.61
CA LEU A 442 31.83 1.03 -18.41
C LEU A 442 30.56 1.90 -18.49
N ASP A 443 30.32 2.64 -17.41
CA ASP A 443 29.29 3.66 -17.22
C ASP A 443 27.81 3.26 -17.07
N LEU A 444 27.17 4.06 -16.21
CA LEU A 444 25.76 4.31 -15.92
C LEU A 444 24.76 4.37 -17.10
N ARG A 445 25.10 3.92 -18.31
CA ARG A 445 24.36 4.17 -19.57
C ARG A 445 23.37 3.07 -19.99
N ASN A 446 23.18 2.02 -19.19
CA ASN A 446 22.36 0.84 -19.56
C ASN A 446 21.25 0.47 -18.55
N ALA A 447 20.95 1.31 -17.57
CA ALA A 447 19.88 1.01 -16.61
C ALA A 447 18.46 1.03 -17.21
N MET A 448 18.29 1.56 -18.42
CA MET A 448 16.98 1.94 -18.96
C MET A 448 16.17 0.79 -19.59
N GLY A 449 16.81 -0.32 -19.97
CA GLY A 449 16.11 -1.55 -20.37
C GLY A 449 15.47 -2.31 -19.20
N HIS A 450 15.91 -2.02 -17.96
CA HIS A 450 15.36 -2.63 -16.74
C HIS A 450 14.04 -2.00 -16.29
N LEU A 451 13.76 -0.75 -16.71
CA LEU A 451 12.61 0.04 -16.24
C LEU A 451 11.26 -0.52 -16.68
N ALA A 452 11.20 -1.11 -17.86
CA ALA A 452 9.97 -1.70 -18.39
C ALA A 452 9.77 -3.18 -18.01
N LEU A 453 10.76 -3.81 -17.36
CA LEU A 453 10.72 -5.20 -16.89
C LEU A 453 10.24 -5.31 -15.43
N ILE A 454 10.61 -4.35 -14.58
CA ILE A 454 10.17 -4.30 -13.17
C ILE A 454 8.64 -4.11 -13.09
N SER A 455 8.06 -3.29 -13.97
CA SER A 455 6.65 -2.93 -13.91
C SER A 455 5.67 -4.05 -14.25
N GLN A 456 6.06 -5.06 -15.05
CA GLN A 456 5.08 -6.02 -15.59
C GLN A 456 5.52 -7.50 -15.72
N ASN A 457 6.82 -7.82 -15.68
CA ASN A 457 7.29 -9.19 -15.93
C ASN A 457 7.83 -9.91 -14.69
N SER A 458 7.95 -9.25 -13.54
CA SER A 458 8.37 -9.88 -12.29
C SER A 458 7.17 -10.27 -11.41
N ILE A 459 6.29 -11.13 -11.95
CA ILE A 459 5.13 -11.67 -11.22
C ILE A 459 5.23 -13.19 -11.18
N PHE A 460 5.19 -13.79 -9.99
CA PHE A 460 5.32 -15.25 -9.86
C PHE A 460 4.03 -15.97 -10.31
N ILE A 461 2.86 -15.45 -9.95
CA ILE A 461 1.53 -15.95 -10.39
C ILE A 461 0.80 -14.81 -11.10
N LYS A 462 0.61 -14.96 -12.42
CA LYS A 462 0.06 -13.93 -13.31
C LYS A 462 -1.22 -14.43 -13.96
N ILE A 463 -2.29 -13.62 -13.92
CA ILE A 463 -3.51 -13.91 -14.68
C ILE A 463 -3.24 -13.64 -16.15
N HIS A 464 -3.40 -14.64 -17.01
CA HIS A 464 -3.18 -14.48 -18.44
C HIS A 464 -4.46 -13.93 -19.12
N CYS A 465 -4.75 -12.65 -18.89
CA CYS A 465 -5.82 -11.93 -19.59
C CYS A 465 -5.22 -10.94 -20.60
N SER A 466 -5.25 -11.27 -21.90
CA SER A 466 -5.12 -10.23 -22.93
C SER A 466 -6.46 -9.49 -23.09
N HIS A 467 -6.45 -8.18 -23.40
CA HIS A 467 -7.62 -7.38 -23.77
C HIS A 467 -8.61 -8.11 -24.71
N ARG A 468 -8.08 -9.00 -25.54
CA ARG A 468 -8.80 -9.65 -26.63
C ARG A 468 -9.36 -11.04 -26.26
N HIS A 469 -9.20 -11.50 -25.00
CA HIS A 469 -9.89 -12.67 -24.43
C HIS A 469 -11.41 -12.46 -24.22
N GLN A 470 -11.90 -11.23 -24.37
CA GLN A 470 -12.96 -10.70 -23.51
C GLN A 470 -14.37 -10.57 -24.14
N ILE A 471 -14.55 -10.75 -25.45
CA ILE A 471 -15.82 -10.42 -26.15
C ILE A 471 -16.95 -11.49 -26.04
N GLN A 472 -16.80 -12.59 -25.28
CA GLN A 472 -17.90 -13.59 -25.12
C GLN A 472 -17.91 -14.34 -23.77
N LEU A 473 -17.58 -13.69 -22.64
CA LEU A 473 -17.78 -14.32 -21.32
C LEU A 473 -19.26 -14.29 -20.88
N SER A 474 -20.13 -13.57 -21.61
CA SER A 474 -21.57 -13.44 -21.33
C SER A 474 -22.40 -14.71 -21.54
N LYS A 475 -21.82 -15.81 -22.06
CA LYS A 475 -22.57 -17.05 -22.34
C LYS A 475 -22.23 -18.25 -21.45
N TYR A 476 -21.23 -18.14 -20.58
CA TYR A 476 -20.83 -19.22 -19.67
C TYR A 476 -20.79 -18.71 -18.23
N THR A 477 -21.77 -19.15 -17.45
CA THR A 477 -22.13 -18.66 -16.11
C THR A 477 -21.24 -19.17 -14.97
N SER A 478 -20.16 -19.92 -15.24
CA SER A 478 -19.45 -20.72 -14.22
C SER A 478 -17.97 -20.38 -13.98
N TYR A 479 -17.35 -19.51 -14.78
CA TYR A 479 -15.88 -19.38 -14.82
C TYR A 479 -15.40 -18.04 -14.25
N LEU A 480 -15.36 -17.94 -12.92
CA LEU A 480 -14.62 -16.89 -12.21
C LEU A 480 -13.20 -17.40 -11.92
N TYR A 481 -12.18 -16.58 -12.20
CA TYR A 481 -10.78 -16.96 -11.94
C TYR A 481 -10.59 -17.27 -10.45
N PHE A 482 -10.05 -18.44 -10.13
CA PHE A 482 -9.89 -18.88 -8.75
C PHE A 482 -8.44 -19.29 -8.47
N TYR A 483 -7.85 -18.68 -7.45
CA TYR A 483 -6.54 -19.03 -6.91
C TYR A 483 -6.73 -19.67 -5.55
N LEU A 484 -6.33 -20.94 -5.42
CA LEU A 484 -6.32 -21.64 -4.14
C LEU A 484 -4.90 -22.07 -3.79
N ILE A 485 -4.31 -21.42 -2.80
CA ILE A 485 -3.01 -21.81 -2.27
C ILE A 485 -3.23 -22.34 -0.87
N GLN A 486 -2.97 -23.63 -0.66
CA GLN A 486 -3.30 -24.30 0.59
C GLN A 486 -2.15 -25.17 1.10
N ASN A 487 -1.77 -25.02 2.37
CA ASN A 487 -0.66 -25.78 2.97
C ASN A 487 0.67 -25.61 2.19
N VAL A 488 0.96 -24.40 1.74
CA VAL A 488 2.15 -24.07 0.94
C VAL A 488 3.17 -23.29 1.78
N ILE A 489 4.46 -23.46 1.49
CA ILE A 489 5.53 -22.69 2.12
C ILE A 489 6.32 -21.97 1.03
N PHE A 490 6.33 -20.65 1.06
CA PHE A 490 7.22 -19.81 0.27
C PHE A 490 8.38 -19.36 1.16
N LYS A 491 9.58 -19.85 0.88
CA LYS A 491 10.77 -19.59 1.68
C LYS A 491 11.86 -18.91 0.84
N ASN A 492 12.52 -17.90 1.41
CA ASN A 492 13.73 -17.29 0.86
C ASN A 492 13.55 -16.64 -0.54
N PHE A 493 12.42 -15.97 -0.78
CA PHE A 493 12.27 -15.16 -1.99
C PHE A 493 13.02 -13.84 -1.82
N ILE A 494 14.31 -13.85 -2.19
CA ILE A 494 15.30 -12.81 -1.92
C ILE A 494 15.72 -12.15 -3.25
N TYR A 495 14.73 -11.69 -4.01
CA TYR A 495 14.93 -10.94 -5.26
C TYR A 495 13.78 -9.96 -5.44
N GLU A 496 14.02 -8.90 -6.21
CA GLU A 496 13.01 -7.89 -6.47
C GLU A 496 11.95 -8.40 -7.44
N TYR A 497 10.69 -8.34 -7.03
CA TYR A 497 9.50 -8.63 -7.84
C TYR A 497 8.41 -7.59 -7.57
N ASN A 498 7.49 -7.37 -8.50
CA ASN A 498 6.38 -6.42 -8.31
C ASN A 498 5.24 -7.02 -7.47
N SER A 499 4.84 -8.25 -7.79
CA SER A 499 3.86 -9.00 -6.99
C SER A 499 4.17 -10.48 -7.01
N LEU A 500 4.00 -11.19 -5.88
CA LEU A 500 4.00 -12.64 -5.93
C LEU A 500 2.74 -13.15 -6.64
N ILE A 501 1.59 -12.57 -6.30
CA ILE A 501 0.28 -12.84 -6.93
C ILE A 501 -0.22 -11.54 -7.56
N GLY A 502 -0.15 -11.45 -8.88
CA GLY A 502 -0.63 -10.29 -9.63
C GLY A 502 -2.12 -10.40 -9.90
N LEU A 503 -2.91 -9.43 -9.42
CA LEU A 503 -4.34 -9.32 -9.75
C LEU A 503 -4.52 -8.57 -11.07
N ASN A 504 -5.58 -8.86 -11.81
CA ASN A 504 -5.97 -8.09 -12.98
C ASN A 504 -7.14 -7.13 -12.64
N GLU A 505 -7.46 -6.19 -13.52
CA GLU A 505 -8.62 -5.28 -13.39
C GLU A 505 -9.96 -5.97 -13.73
N TYR A 506 -9.91 -7.24 -14.11
CA TYR A 506 -11.00 -7.95 -14.75
C TYR A 506 -11.57 -9.09 -13.95
N GLY A 507 -11.31 -9.24 -12.66
CA GLY A 507 -11.95 -10.24 -11.78
C GLY A 507 -11.01 -11.37 -11.34
N GLY A 508 -11.30 -11.91 -10.16
CA GLY A 508 -10.61 -13.07 -9.61
C GLY A 508 -10.75 -13.20 -8.09
N HIS A 509 -10.83 -14.44 -7.63
CA HIS A 509 -10.90 -14.79 -6.22
C HIS A 509 -9.58 -15.41 -5.79
N VAL A 510 -8.95 -14.84 -4.76
CA VAL A 510 -7.71 -15.37 -4.18
C VAL A 510 -8.00 -15.91 -2.79
N LYS A 511 -7.73 -17.20 -2.59
CA LYS A 511 -7.78 -17.89 -1.30
C LYS A 511 -6.39 -18.40 -0.93
N ILE A 512 -5.86 -17.91 0.18
CA ILE A 512 -4.59 -18.33 0.78
C ILE A 512 -4.93 -18.94 2.14
N MET A 513 -4.65 -20.23 2.32
CA MET A 513 -5.06 -20.99 3.50
C MET A 513 -3.89 -21.78 4.06
N ASN A 514 -3.55 -21.57 5.34
CA ASN A 514 -2.45 -22.28 5.98
C ASN A 514 -1.15 -22.18 5.16
N VAL A 515 -0.77 -20.97 4.75
CA VAL A 515 0.43 -20.72 3.95
C VAL A 515 1.48 -20.02 4.81
N THR A 516 2.73 -20.44 4.70
CA THR A 516 3.86 -19.77 5.36
C THR A 516 4.67 -18.99 4.34
N PHE A 517 4.80 -17.68 4.54
CA PHE A 517 5.73 -16.81 3.84
C PHE A 517 6.87 -16.46 4.78
N ASP A 518 8.06 -17.00 4.50
CA ASP A 518 9.24 -16.82 5.35
C ASP A 518 10.40 -16.23 4.57
N ASN A 519 10.99 -15.18 5.14
CA ASN A 519 12.17 -14.49 4.61
C ASN A 519 11.94 -13.92 3.18
N MET A 520 10.82 -13.21 3.02
CA MET A 520 10.47 -12.52 1.78
C MET A 520 11.14 -11.13 1.75
N ASN A 521 12.03 -10.91 0.78
CA ASN A 521 12.83 -9.68 0.66
C ASN A 521 12.75 -9.13 -0.76
N SER A 522 11.67 -8.40 -1.03
CA SER A 522 11.37 -7.80 -2.32
C SER A 522 10.95 -6.33 -2.15
N CYS A 523 10.76 -5.63 -3.25
CA CYS A 523 10.22 -4.28 -3.38
C CYS A 523 8.69 -4.29 -3.58
N GLY A 524 8.09 -5.43 -3.94
CA GLY A 524 6.68 -5.55 -4.35
C GLY A 524 5.67 -5.81 -3.25
N ALA A 525 4.68 -6.69 -3.48
CA ALA A 525 3.85 -7.24 -2.41
C ALA A 525 3.55 -8.73 -2.62
N ILE A 526 3.02 -9.41 -1.60
CA ILE A 526 2.51 -10.77 -1.78
C ILE A 526 1.29 -10.75 -2.71
N VAL A 527 0.34 -9.84 -2.46
CA VAL A 527 -0.80 -9.59 -3.34
C VAL A 527 -0.90 -8.10 -3.65
N ARG A 528 -0.94 -7.77 -4.94
CA ARG A 528 -0.95 -6.39 -5.45
C ARG A 528 -1.76 -6.27 -6.73
N ASN A 529 -2.49 -5.17 -6.89
CA ASN A 529 -3.17 -4.77 -8.13
C ASN A 529 -2.68 -3.42 -8.70
N LYS A 530 -1.67 -2.80 -8.07
CA LYS A 530 -1.04 -1.56 -8.55
C LYS A 530 0.00 -1.85 -9.63
N PHE A 531 -0.25 -1.35 -10.84
CA PHE A 531 0.71 -1.35 -11.95
C PHE A 531 1.10 0.08 -12.30
N ALA A 532 2.37 0.30 -12.65
CA ALA A 532 2.86 1.58 -13.13
C ALA A 532 3.56 1.39 -14.48
N TYR A 533 3.18 2.19 -15.46
CA TYR A 533 3.79 2.17 -16.79
C TYR A 533 4.92 3.19 -16.82
N VAL A 534 6.06 2.80 -17.37
CA VAL A 534 7.23 3.68 -17.48
C VAL A 534 7.39 4.08 -18.92
N SER A 535 7.41 5.39 -19.19
CA SER A 535 7.90 5.97 -20.43
C SER A 535 9.11 6.82 -20.06
N PRO A 536 10.33 6.26 -20.07
CA PRO A 536 11.50 7.04 -19.73
C PRO A 536 11.78 8.05 -20.85
N ASP A 537 11.95 9.32 -20.49
CA ASP A 537 12.48 10.35 -21.37
C ASP A 537 13.97 10.10 -21.56
N ILE A 538 14.34 9.54 -22.72
CA ILE A 538 15.72 9.25 -23.07
C ILE A 538 16.24 10.35 -23.99
N GLU A 539 17.19 11.14 -23.50
CA GLU A 539 17.89 12.14 -24.32
C GLU A 539 18.68 11.44 -25.44
N ILE A 540 18.40 11.83 -26.68
CA ILE A 540 18.96 11.20 -27.87
C ILE A 540 20.30 11.85 -28.20
N THR A 541 21.41 11.20 -27.84
CA THR A 541 22.77 11.70 -28.08
C THR A 541 23.55 10.92 -29.13
N ASP A 542 23.12 9.69 -29.43
CA ASP A 542 23.72 8.78 -30.41
C ASP A 542 22.68 7.76 -30.93
N PHE A 543 23.07 6.92 -31.88
CA PHE A 543 22.17 5.91 -32.44
C PHE A 543 21.66 4.90 -31.39
N GLN A 544 22.50 4.58 -30.38
CA GLN A 544 22.15 3.61 -29.35
C GLN A 544 21.10 4.17 -28.37
N THR A 545 21.18 5.45 -28.02
CA THR A 545 20.23 6.19 -27.19
C THR A 545 18.95 6.51 -27.96
N ALA A 546 19.04 6.84 -29.26
CA ALA A 546 17.88 6.94 -30.16
C ALA A 546 17.10 5.63 -30.23
N TYR A 547 17.80 4.50 -30.38
CA TYR A 547 17.18 3.17 -30.41
C TYR A 547 16.53 2.81 -29.07
N LYS A 548 17.21 3.08 -27.94
CA LYS A 548 16.66 2.86 -26.60
C LYS A 548 15.40 3.69 -26.36
N SER A 549 15.43 4.98 -26.72
CA SER A 549 14.28 5.90 -26.61
C SER A 549 13.08 5.38 -27.39
N ARG A 550 13.33 4.88 -28.60
CA ARG A 550 12.31 4.25 -29.46
C ARG A 550 11.75 2.97 -28.84
N SER A 551 12.60 2.06 -28.37
CA SER A 551 12.17 0.79 -27.75
C SER A 551 11.30 1.03 -26.51
N SER A 552 11.69 1.98 -25.65
CA SER A 552 10.92 2.31 -24.45
C SER A 552 9.61 3.03 -24.77
N THR A 553 9.63 3.96 -25.72
CA THR A 553 8.42 4.64 -26.22
C THR A 553 7.45 3.65 -26.86
N GLN A 554 7.96 2.67 -27.60
CA GLN A 554 7.15 1.62 -28.23
C GLN A 554 6.50 0.70 -27.21
N GLN A 555 7.24 0.31 -26.17
CA GLN A 555 6.67 -0.48 -25.07
C GLN A 555 5.57 0.31 -24.37
N SER A 556 5.80 1.60 -24.10
CA SER A 556 4.79 2.53 -23.54
C SER A 556 3.55 2.65 -24.44
N LYS A 557 3.71 2.91 -25.74
CA LYS A 557 2.61 3.02 -26.73
C LYS A 557 1.83 1.70 -26.87
N SER A 558 2.52 0.57 -26.96
CA SER A 558 1.87 -0.76 -27.04
C SER A 558 1.03 -1.05 -25.79
N PHE A 559 1.48 -0.57 -24.62
CA PHE A 559 0.70 -0.65 -23.39
C PHE A 559 -0.46 0.36 -23.38
N ALA A 560 -0.24 1.60 -23.78
CA ALA A 560 -1.29 2.60 -23.88
C ALA A 560 -2.41 2.17 -24.85
N GLU A 561 -2.05 1.58 -26.00
CA GLU A 561 -2.97 0.95 -26.95
C GLU A 561 -3.66 -0.29 -26.38
N TYR A 562 -2.95 -1.11 -25.60
CA TYR A 562 -3.56 -2.20 -24.85
C TYR A 562 -4.67 -1.64 -23.95
N PHE A 563 -4.42 -0.60 -23.16
CA PHE A 563 -5.38 -0.01 -22.21
C PHE A 563 -6.52 0.79 -22.87
N SER A 564 -6.22 1.62 -23.87
CA SER A 564 -7.23 2.44 -24.55
C SER A 564 -8.24 1.62 -25.35
N GLY A 565 -7.87 0.40 -25.76
CA GLY A 565 -8.82 -0.57 -26.29
C GLY A 565 -9.81 -1.09 -25.25
N ILE A 566 -9.41 -1.19 -23.96
CA ILE A 566 -10.17 -1.91 -22.90
C ILE A 566 -11.06 -1.04 -22.04
N THR A 567 -10.90 0.28 -22.07
CA THR A 567 -11.69 1.21 -21.24
C THR A 567 -13.21 1.11 -21.45
N ASN A 568 -13.65 0.52 -22.57
CA ASN A 568 -15.06 0.34 -22.91
C ASN A 568 -15.58 -1.11 -22.81
N LEU A 569 -14.82 -2.06 -22.24
CA LEU A 569 -15.14 -3.50 -22.28
C LEU A 569 -15.51 -4.08 -20.89
N ASN A 570 -16.80 -4.42 -20.70
CA ASN A 570 -17.33 -5.06 -19.48
C ASN A 570 -17.59 -6.57 -19.69
N ILE A 571 -16.67 -7.44 -19.28
CA ILE A 571 -16.77 -8.90 -19.51
C ILE A 571 -17.72 -9.67 -18.60
N TYR A 572 -18.21 -9.03 -17.54
CA TYR A 572 -19.09 -9.68 -16.56
C TYR A 572 -20.50 -9.09 -16.56
N ASP A 573 -20.85 -8.38 -17.62
CA ASP A 573 -22.18 -7.80 -17.78
C ASP A 573 -23.24 -8.91 -17.59
N GLY A 574 -23.98 -8.84 -16.49
CA GLY A 574 -24.99 -9.83 -16.08
C GLY A 574 -24.55 -10.97 -15.13
N ASN A 575 -23.26 -11.18 -14.82
CA ASN A 575 -22.80 -12.34 -14.02
C ASN A 575 -22.32 -12.00 -12.60
N CYS A 576 -21.51 -10.95 -12.44
CA CYS A 576 -21.02 -10.47 -11.14
C CYS A 576 -20.88 -8.94 -11.19
N SER A 577 -20.89 -8.26 -10.05
CA SER A 577 -20.76 -6.81 -10.01
C SER A 577 -19.31 -6.35 -9.89
N ARG A 578 -18.96 -5.34 -10.69
CA ARG A 578 -17.77 -4.50 -10.52
C ARG A 578 -18.11 -3.12 -9.97
N ALA A 579 -19.37 -2.86 -9.64
CA ALA A 579 -19.82 -1.54 -9.23
C ALA A 579 -19.03 -1.09 -8.00
N LYS A 580 -18.41 0.10 -8.10
CA LYS A 580 -17.76 0.76 -6.98
C LYS A 580 -18.77 1.27 -5.94
N ALA A 581 -19.97 1.65 -6.41
CA ALA A 581 -20.96 2.41 -5.65
C ALA A 581 -22.14 1.58 -5.11
N SER A 582 -22.21 0.28 -5.40
CA SER A 582 -23.27 -0.58 -4.90
C SER A 582 -22.76 -1.99 -4.62
N TRP A 583 -22.85 -2.38 -3.35
CA TRP A 583 -22.68 -3.77 -2.94
C TRP A 583 -23.62 -4.69 -3.73
N SER A 584 -23.10 -5.83 -4.20
CA SER A 584 -23.90 -6.91 -4.77
C SER A 584 -23.54 -8.22 -4.10
N GLU A 585 -24.48 -9.17 -4.00
CA GLU A 585 -24.20 -10.51 -3.45
C GLU A 585 -23.11 -11.28 -4.21
N ASN A 586 -22.86 -10.94 -5.49
CA ASN A 586 -21.87 -11.63 -6.31
C ASN A 586 -20.71 -10.71 -6.76
N PRO A 587 -19.67 -10.50 -5.92
CA PRO A 587 -18.52 -9.70 -6.30
C PRO A 587 -17.67 -10.41 -7.35
N CYS A 588 -17.17 -9.68 -8.34
CA CYS A 588 -16.22 -10.23 -9.31
C CYS A 588 -14.81 -10.48 -8.74
N PHE A 589 -14.54 -9.98 -7.52
CA PHE A 589 -13.24 -10.07 -6.87
C PHE A 589 -13.42 -10.48 -5.42
N SER A 590 -12.52 -11.27 -4.86
CA SER A 590 -12.46 -11.43 -3.40
C SER A 590 -11.07 -11.87 -2.94
N ILE A 591 -10.65 -11.39 -1.78
CA ILE A 591 -9.43 -11.85 -1.11
C ILE A 591 -9.80 -12.54 0.20
N LEU A 592 -9.36 -13.78 0.37
CA LEU A 592 -9.41 -14.49 1.64
C LEU A 592 -8.01 -14.99 1.98
N ILE A 593 -7.45 -14.51 3.09
CA ILE A 593 -6.19 -15.01 3.65
C ILE A 593 -6.48 -15.50 5.05
N GLN A 594 -6.31 -16.80 5.28
CA GLN A 594 -6.59 -17.42 6.58
C GLN A 594 -5.52 -18.39 7.05
N ASP A 595 -5.38 -18.48 8.37
CA ASP A 595 -4.48 -19.41 9.07
C ASP A 595 -3.01 -19.34 8.59
N SER A 596 -2.59 -18.20 8.03
CA SER A 596 -1.30 -18.05 7.35
C SER A 596 -0.27 -17.33 8.21
N ILE A 597 1.01 -17.58 7.93
CA ILE A 597 2.16 -17.09 8.70
C ILE A 597 3.03 -16.20 7.81
N PHE A 598 3.37 -15.00 8.28
CA PHE A 598 4.24 -14.04 7.59
C PHE A 598 5.42 -13.65 8.48
N THR A 599 6.62 -14.10 8.15
CA THR A 599 7.80 -13.94 8.99
C THR A 599 9.03 -13.44 8.27
N ASN A 600 9.85 -12.66 8.98
CA ASN A 600 11.19 -12.28 8.54
C ASN A 600 11.22 -11.41 7.27
N PHE A 601 10.17 -10.63 7.01
CA PHE A 601 10.15 -9.73 5.85
C PHE A 601 11.12 -8.57 6.04
N GLY A 602 11.82 -8.20 4.97
CA GLY A 602 12.70 -7.04 4.92
C GLY A 602 14.01 -7.19 5.71
N LYS A 603 14.28 -8.33 6.36
CA LYS A 603 15.49 -8.54 7.17
C LYS A 603 16.79 -8.40 6.40
N MET A 604 16.80 -8.76 5.11
CA MET A 604 17.99 -8.77 4.25
C MET A 604 18.12 -7.49 3.41
N LYS A 605 17.18 -6.53 3.58
CA LYS A 605 17.27 -5.24 2.90
C LYS A 605 18.35 -4.39 3.56
N VAL A 606 19.08 -3.64 2.74
CA VAL A 606 20.10 -2.71 3.21
C VAL A 606 19.43 -1.59 3.98
N THR A 607 20.02 -1.21 5.11
CA THR A 607 19.52 -0.13 5.95
C THR A 607 19.69 1.22 5.26
N SER A 608 18.68 2.08 5.39
CA SER A 608 18.66 3.43 4.80
C SER A 608 18.65 4.50 5.88
N THR A 609 19.52 5.51 5.76
CA THR A 609 19.51 6.68 6.65
C THR A 609 18.39 7.65 6.30
N TYR A 610 18.22 7.90 5.00
CA TYR A 610 17.22 8.84 4.49
C TYR A 610 15.91 8.13 4.15
N PRO A 611 14.77 8.85 4.23
CA PRO A 611 13.52 8.40 3.67
C PRO A 611 13.66 8.16 2.17
N ILE A 612 12.82 7.29 1.65
CA ILE A 612 12.90 6.88 0.26
C ILE A 612 11.90 7.72 -0.51
N SER A 613 12.40 8.68 -1.28
CA SER A 613 11.58 9.43 -2.21
C SER A 613 11.29 8.58 -3.45
N VAL A 614 10.07 8.64 -3.94
CA VAL A 614 9.59 7.92 -5.12
C VAL A 614 8.78 8.87 -5.99
N ASP A 615 8.76 8.58 -7.29
CA ASP A 615 7.82 9.22 -8.19
C ASP A 615 6.40 8.72 -7.86
N PRO A 616 5.44 9.62 -7.61
CA PRO A 616 4.06 9.25 -7.27
C PRO A 616 3.38 8.47 -8.41
N THR A 617 3.73 8.76 -9.67
CA THR A 617 3.23 8.07 -10.87
C THR A 617 3.66 6.62 -10.90
N TYR A 618 4.91 6.33 -10.48
CA TYR A 618 5.45 4.98 -10.57
C TYR A 618 5.04 4.05 -9.43
N LYS A 619 4.39 4.57 -8.38
CA LYS A 619 3.85 3.79 -7.25
C LYS A 619 4.87 2.77 -6.68
N LEU A 620 6.16 3.07 -6.79
CA LEU A 620 7.26 2.17 -6.48
C LEU A 620 7.39 1.97 -4.97
N LYS A 621 7.77 0.76 -4.58
CA LYS A 621 8.04 0.42 -3.19
C LYS A 621 9.44 -0.20 -3.06
N TYR A 622 10.24 0.20 -2.07
CA TYR A 622 11.59 -0.32 -1.81
C TYR A 622 11.62 -1.58 -0.95
N GLN A 623 10.59 -1.76 -0.13
CA GLN A 623 10.41 -2.93 0.74
C GLN A 623 9.01 -3.47 0.53
N GLY A 624 8.95 -4.80 0.48
CA GLY A 624 7.77 -5.51 0.06
C GLY A 624 6.69 -5.52 1.12
N LEU A 625 5.44 -5.44 0.68
CA LEU A 625 4.26 -5.43 1.55
C LEU A 625 3.56 -6.79 1.50
N ILE A 626 2.58 -7.01 2.38
CA ILE A 626 1.74 -8.20 2.30
C ILE A 626 0.59 -7.92 1.34
N LEU A 627 -0.19 -6.87 1.62
CA LEU A 627 -1.28 -6.40 0.78
C LEU A 627 -1.00 -4.96 0.33
N ASP A 628 -1.05 -4.72 -0.97
CA ASP A 628 -0.99 -3.37 -1.52
C ASP A 628 -2.04 -3.17 -2.61
N PHE A 629 -3.18 -2.60 -2.20
CA PHE A 629 -4.36 -2.44 -3.05
C PHE A 629 -4.69 -0.98 -3.32
N GLU A 630 -5.14 -0.73 -4.55
CA GLU A 630 -5.72 0.53 -5.00
C GLU A 630 -6.91 0.25 -5.89
N GLU A 631 -8.06 0.86 -5.61
CA GLU A 631 -9.28 0.65 -6.41
C GLU A 631 -9.74 -0.81 -6.51
N PHE A 632 -9.39 -1.62 -5.51
CA PHE A 632 -9.87 -2.99 -5.42
C PHE A 632 -11.37 -3.01 -5.09
N ASN A 633 -12.15 -3.76 -5.88
CA ASN A 633 -13.62 -3.73 -5.85
C ASN A 633 -14.20 -5.11 -5.49
N GLY A 634 -13.86 -5.61 -4.30
CA GLY A 634 -14.40 -6.85 -3.76
C GLY A 634 -14.14 -6.99 -2.26
N PRO A 635 -14.79 -7.94 -1.57
CA PRO A 635 -14.55 -8.16 -0.15
C PRO A 635 -13.13 -8.65 0.13
N ILE A 636 -12.57 -8.17 1.25
CA ILE A 636 -11.26 -8.56 1.77
C ILE A 636 -11.44 -9.16 3.16
N SER A 637 -11.02 -10.42 3.34
CA SER A 637 -11.05 -11.12 4.61
C SER A 637 -9.64 -11.59 4.98
N PHE A 638 -9.16 -11.15 6.14
CA PHE A 638 -7.83 -11.47 6.67
C PHE A 638 -8.01 -12.07 8.08
N LEU A 639 -7.96 -13.40 8.18
CA LEU A 639 -8.50 -14.16 9.30
C LEU A 639 -7.47 -15.06 9.99
N ASN A 640 -7.29 -14.96 11.31
CA ASN A 640 -6.43 -15.87 12.10
C ASN A 640 -4.99 -16.03 11.58
N ASN A 641 -4.38 -14.95 11.07
CA ASN A 641 -3.01 -14.97 10.57
C ASN A 641 -2.00 -14.56 11.66
N SER A 642 -0.76 -15.04 11.53
CA SER A 642 0.36 -14.67 12.42
C SER A 642 1.45 -13.93 11.65
N LEU A 643 1.70 -12.69 12.04
CA LEU A 643 2.70 -11.80 11.45
C LEU A 643 3.74 -11.47 12.51
N GLN A 644 5.01 -11.82 12.26
CA GLN A 644 6.06 -11.61 13.24
C GLN A 644 7.41 -11.24 12.63
N GLN A 645 8.14 -10.34 13.29
CA GLN A 645 9.51 -9.96 12.95
C GLN A 645 9.67 -9.42 11.52
N ASN A 646 8.65 -8.69 11.04
CA ASN A 646 8.65 -8.04 9.72
C ASN A 646 9.09 -6.58 9.90
N ILE A 647 10.21 -6.19 9.29
CA ILE A 647 10.88 -4.93 9.63
C ILE A 647 11.12 -4.02 8.42
N ILE A 648 10.87 -2.74 8.63
CA ILE A 648 11.31 -1.65 7.76
C ILE A 648 12.73 -1.26 8.16
N LYS A 649 13.66 -1.20 7.19
CA LYS A 649 15.10 -1.05 7.43
C LYS A 649 15.53 0.41 7.30
N TYR A 650 15.23 1.22 8.31
CA TYR A 650 15.90 2.51 8.51
C TYR A 650 16.96 2.42 9.60
N ASP A 651 18.01 3.25 9.51
CA ASP A 651 19.15 3.20 10.42
C ASP A 651 18.73 3.53 11.86
N SER A 652 17.87 4.54 12.01
CA SER A 652 17.32 4.95 13.30
C SER A 652 16.09 5.86 13.11
N CYS A 653 15.53 6.33 14.22
CA CYS A 653 14.51 7.38 14.25
C CYS A 653 14.95 8.73 13.65
N LEU A 654 16.21 8.89 13.23
CA LEU A 654 16.62 10.00 12.38
C LEU A 654 15.82 10.05 11.06
N ALA A 655 15.45 8.89 10.51
CA ALA A 655 14.60 8.81 9.33
C ALA A 655 13.21 9.43 9.56
N ALA A 656 12.67 9.34 10.78
CA ALA A 656 11.41 9.98 11.14
C ALA A 656 11.53 11.52 11.13
N SER A 657 12.65 12.05 11.63
CA SER A 657 12.95 13.48 11.55
C SER A 657 13.03 13.95 10.10
N TYR A 658 13.71 13.21 9.23
CA TYR A 658 13.79 13.55 7.81
C TYR A 658 12.44 13.46 7.10
N LEU A 659 11.59 12.46 7.44
CA LEU A 659 10.21 12.40 6.94
C LEU A 659 9.40 13.62 7.39
N ASN A 660 9.55 14.05 8.63
CA ASN A 660 8.83 15.19 9.19
C ASN A 660 9.29 16.53 8.57
N GLN A 661 10.60 16.69 8.37
CA GLN A 661 11.22 17.88 7.77
C GLN A 661 11.22 17.87 6.24
N MET A 662 10.65 16.84 5.62
CA MET A 662 10.65 16.62 4.18
C MET A 662 12.05 16.60 3.54
N THR A 663 13.05 16.13 4.29
CA THR A 663 14.43 16.03 3.82
C THR A 663 14.62 14.81 2.93
N GLN A 664 14.96 15.04 1.67
CA GLN A 664 15.26 13.99 0.71
C GLN A 664 16.73 13.54 0.78
N ASN A 665 17.02 12.36 0.24
CA ASN A 665 18.39 11.88 0.12
C ASN A 665 19.18 12.78 -0.86
N PRO A 666 20.33 13.36 -0.47
CA PRO A 666 21.12 14.25 -1.32
C PRO A 666 21.72 13.53 -2.54
N SER A 667 21.85 12.20 -2.50
CA SER A 667 22.31 11.39 -3.63
C SER A 667 21.18 10.48 -4.10
N ASP A 668 20.46 10.92 -5.12
CA ASP A 668 19.50 10.05 -5.77
C ASP A 668 20.22 8.99 -6.62
N LYS A 669 20.40 7.80 -6.04
CA LYS A 669 20.96 6.61 -6.71
C LYS A 669 20.07 6.07 -7.84
N TYR A 670 18.90 6.66 -8.04
CA TYR A 670 17.80 6.18 -8.86
C TYR A 670 17.13 7.36 -9.61
N SER A 671 17.90 8.35 -10.06
CA SER A 671 17.42 9.53 -10.81
C SER A 671 16.65 9.19 -12.09
N MET A 672 16.93 8.02 -12.66
CA MET A 672 16.21 7.44 -13.80
C MET A 672 14.73 7.10 -13.53
N TYR A 673 14.27 7.13 -12.26
CA TYR A 673 12.89 6.81 -11.87
C TYR A 673 12.03 8.05 -11.71
N GLY A 674 12.22 9.06 -12.56
CA GLY A 674 11.41 10.27 -12.61
C GLY A 674 11.65 11.24 -11.46
N GLU A 675 10.83 12.28 -11.42
CA GLU A 675 10.91 13.30 -10.37
C GLU A 675 10.29 12.75 -9.08
N LYS A 676 11.09 12.71 -8.02
CA LYS A 676 10.72 12.09 -6.76
C LYS A 676 10.03 13.08 -5.84
N GLY A 677 8.78 13.40 -6.18
CA GLY A 677 7.96 14.37 -5.46
C GLY A 677 7.42 13.89 -4.11
N VAL A 678 7.34 12.57 -3.86
CA VAL A 678 6.68 12.03 -2.65
C VAL A 678 7.55 11.03 -1.88
N PHE A 679 7.33 10.92 -0.57
CA PHE A 679 7.96 9.86 0.22
C PHE A 679 7.19 8.56 0.12
N GLN A 680 7.93 7.47 0.08
CA GLN A 680 7.36 6.15 0.10
C GLN A 680 6.86 5.80 1.51
N ILE A 681 5.56 6.03 1.75
CA ILE A 681 4.89 5.54 2.96
C ILE A 681 4.72 4.01 2.86
N LYS A 682 5.08 3.32 3.94
CA LYS A 682 5.18 1.86 4.02
C LYS A 682 4.33 1.31 5.18
N SER A 683 3.35 0.49 4.83
CA SER A 683 2.44 -0.22 5.73
C SER A 683 2.27 -1.64 5.19
N TRP A 684 2.27 -2.66 6.06
CA TRP A 684 2.23 -4.06 5.62
C TRP A 684 0.92 -4.43 4.94
N ILE A 685 -0.17 -3.79 5.38
CA ILE A 685 -1.48 -3.85 4.77
C ILE A 685 -1.86 -2.42 4.35
N SER A 686 -1.93 -2.17 3.05
CA SER A 686 -2.25 -0.87 2.46
C SER A 686 -3.43 -1.02 1.52
N ILE A 687 -4.55 -0.39 1.84
CA ILE A 687 -5.80 -0.46 1.06
C ILE A 687 -6.28 0.97 0.81
N VAL A 688 -6.23 1.40 -0.45
CA VAL A 688 -6.54 2.78 -0.86
C VAL A 688 -7.63 2.80 -1.93
N ASN A 689 -8.52 3.78 -1.87
CA ASN A 689 -9.63 3.98 -2.81
C ASN A 689 -10.46 2.69 -3.04
N HIS A 690 -10.63 1.88 -2.00
CA HIS A 690 -11.36 0.63 -2.08
C HIS A 690 -12.82 0.87 -2.43
N GLY A 691 -13.38 0.03 -3.30
CA GLY A 691 -14.80 0.06 -3.60
C GLY A 691 -15.66 -0.20 -2.36
N ASP A 692 -16.96 -0.06 -2.51
CA ASP A 692 -17.90 -0.19 -1.40
C ASP A 692 -18.18 -1.66 -1.00
N TRP A 693 -17.14 -2.31 -0.49
CA TRP A 693 -17.10 -3.71 -0.10
C TRP A 693 -16.50 -3.90 1.29
N ASN A 694 -16.87 -5.03 1.92
CA ASN A 694 -16.45 -5.35 3.29
C ASN A 694 -14.95 -5.57 3.41
N ILE A 695 -14.39 -5.10 4.51
CA ILE A 695 -13.02 -5.38 4.94
C ILE A 695 -13.08 -5.96 6.36
N ASP A 696 -12.77 -7.24 6.48
CA ASP A 696 -12.81 -7.96 7.75
C ASP A 696 -11.39 -8.43 8.12
N ILE A 697 -10.82 -7.86 9.18
CA ILE A 697 -9.50 -8.22 9.74
C ILE A 697 -9.74 -8.80 11.13
N VAL A 698 -9.78 -10.13 11.25
CA VAL A 698 -10.24 -10.80 12.47
C VAL A 698 -9.26 -11.84 13.02
N ARG A 699 -8.98 -11.80 14.32
CA ARG A 699 -8.16 -12.78 15.06
C ARG A 699 -6.69 -12.88 14.61
N ASN A 700 -6.12 -11.83 14.04
CA ASN A 700 -4.72 -11.85 13.60
C ASN A 700 -3.77 -11.42 14.73
N SER A 701 -2.54 -11.93 14.72
CA SER A 701 -1.49 -11.58 15.67
C SER A 701 -0.35 -10.85 14.95
N PHE A 702 -0.08 -9.60 15.32
CA PHE A 702 1.00 -8.75 14.81
C PHE A 702 2.02 -8.51 15.91
N ARG A 703 3.24 -9.06 15.76
CA ARG A 703 4.27 -9.02 16.81
C ARG A 703 5.61 -8.55 16.28
N LEU A 704 6.26 -7.63 17.01
CA LEU A 704 7.64 -7.22 16.72
C LEU A 704 7.81 -6.74 15.26
N MET A 705 6.85 -5.95 14.78
CA MET A 705 6.85 -5.39 13.43
C MET A 705 7.22 -3.91 13.45
N SER A 706 7.72 -3.37 12.34
CA SER A 706 7.86 -1.92 12.17
C SER A 706 7.14 -1.38 10.93
N SER A 707 6.62 -0.16 11.01
CA SER A 707 5.90 0.54 9.93
C SER A 707 6.24 2.03 9.87
N VAL A 708 6.06 2.66 8.70
CA VAL A 708 6.21 4.12 8.58
C VAL A 708 4.98 4.84 9.09
N LYS A 709 3.77 4.43 8.67
CA LYS A 709 2.50 5.10 8.99
C LYS A 709 1.40 4.06 9.25
N GLY A 710 1.50 3.40 10.41
CA GLY A 710 0.68 2.25 10.79
C GLY A 710 1.04 0.95 10.05
N LEU A 711 0.90 -0.18 10.74
CA LEU A 711 0.96 -1.52 10.12
C LEU A 711 -0.17 -1.71 9.11
N ILE A 712 -1.34 -1.14 9.42
CA ILE A 712 -2.55 -1.15 8.61
C ILE A 712 -2.85 0.30 8.21
N TYR A 713 -2.82 0.56 6.91
CA TYR A 713 -3.17 1.84 6.31
C TYR A 713 -4.42 1.68 5.44
N LEU A 714 -5.49 2.35 5.84
CA LEU A 714 -6.76 2.36 5.13
C LEU A 714 -7.06 3.80 4.68
N ASP A 715 -7.22 4.02 3.39
CA ASP A 715 -7.72 5.29 2.83
C ASP A 715 -8.90 4.99 1.91
N LEU A 716 -10.11 5.11 2.45
CA LEU A 716 -11.31 4.48 1.91
C LEU A 716 -12.36 5.54 1.55
N GLY A 717 -13.06 5.33 0.43
CA GLY A 717 -14.22 6.14 0.04
C GLY A 717 -15.39 6.01 1.00
N SER A 718 -16.49 6.71 0.70
CA SER A 718 -17.73 6.61 1.47
C SER A 718 -18.24 5.17 1.49
N ARG A 719 -18.66 4.71 2.67
CA ARG A 719 -19.24 3.38 2.86
C ARG A 719 -20.76 3.42 2.77
N SER A 720 -21.36 2.55 1.96
CA SER A 720 -22.81 2.42 1.91
C SER A 720 -23.34 1.44 2.97
N LEU A 721 -24.66 1.33 2.95
CA LEU A 721 -25.52 0.49 3.76
C LEU A 721 -25.20 -1.02 3.78
N ASN A 722 -24.28 -1.51 2.97
CA ASN A 722 -23.94 -2.94 2.87
C ASN A 722 -22.45 -3.24 3.04
N SER A 723 -21.65 -2.23 3.38
CA SER A 723 -20.18 -2.25 3.33
C SER A 723 -19.62 -1.75 4.65
N SER A 724 -18.92 -2.61 5.37
CA SER A 724 -18.35 -2.30 6.68
C SER A 724 -16.86 -2.59 6.74
N VAL A 725 -16.20 -1.92 7.68
CA VAL A 725 -14.84 -2.27 8.10
C VAL A 725 -14.92 -2.84 9.52
N LEU A 726 -14.62 -4.13 9.66
CA LEU A 726 -14.52 -4.81 10.94
C LEU A 726 -13.06 -5.17 11.21
N ILE A 727 -12.52 -4.67 12.32
CA ILE A 727 -11.22 -5.05 12.83
C ILE A 727 -11.44 -5.62 14.23
N ALA A 728 -11.36 -6.93 14.39
CA ALA A 728 -11.74 -7.57 15.65
C ALA A 728 -10.85 -8.70 16.14
N GLN A 729 -10.77 -8.90 17.46
CA GLN A 729 -9.98 -9.98 18.09
C GLN A 729 -8.49 -10.01 17.72
N ASN A 730 -7.93 -8.92 17.16
CA ASN A 730 -6.54 -8.88 16.77
C ASN A 730 -5.64 -8.56 17.97
N THR A 731 -4.42 -9.08 17.98
CA THR A 731 -3.38 -8.75 18.96
C THR A 731 -2.25 -7.99 18.28
N PHE A 732 -1.91 -6.81 18.78
CA PHE A 732 -0.81 -5.96 18.33
C PHE A 732 0.16 -5.80 19.49
N TYR A 733 1.26 -6.56 19.46
CA TYR A 733 2.21 -6.62 20.55
C TYR A 733 3.61 -6.12 20.11
N GLN A 734 4.09 -5.08 20.79
CA GLN A 734 5.46 -4.57 20.65
C GLN A 734 5.83 -4.18 19.21
N ASN A 735 4.97 -3.39 18.55
CA ASN A 735 5.21 -2.89 17.20
C ASN A 735 5.72 -1.44 17.21
N GLY A 736 6.65 -1.14 16.29
CA GLY A 736 7.33 0.15 16.15
C GLY A 736 6.80 1.03 15.01
N GLY A 737 6.50 2.30 15.28
CA GLY A 737 6.12 3.30 14.26
C GLY A 737 7.20 4.38 14.05
N TYR A 738 7.46 4.75 12.80
CA TYR A 738 8.33 5.91 12.51
C TYR A 738 7.57 7.24 12.51
N LEU A 739 6.33 7.28 12.00
CA LEU A 739 5.58 8.52 11.78
C LEU A 739 4.08 8.33 12.01
N ASP A 740 3.45 9.31 12.65
CA ASP A 740 1.99 9.52 12.79
C ASP A 740 1.20 8.45 13.58
N SER A 741 1.22 7.17 13.19
CA SER A 741 0.59 6.09 13.96
C SER A 741 1.43 4.82 13.96
N THR A 742 1.38 4.07 15.06
CA THR A 742 2.17 2.83 15.22
C THR A 742 1.46 1.62 14.64
N VAL A 743 0.13 1.53 14.76
CA VAL A 743 -0.61 0.31 14.36
C VAL A 743 -1.60 0.58 13.22
N MET A 744 -2.52 1.53 13.37
CA MET A 744 -3.58 1.78 12.39
C MET A 744 -3.68 3.25 12.03
N HIS A 745 -3.66 3.51 10.72
CA HIS A 745 -4.01 4.81 10.15
C HIS A 745 -5.24 4.65 9.26
N ILE A 746 -6.35 5.24 9.66
CA ILE A 746 -7.63 5.15 8.94
C ILE A 746 -8.02 6.54 8.45
N ARG A 747 -8.16 6.67 7.14
CA ARG A 747 -8.80 7.79 6.45
C ARG A 747 -10.11 7.32 5.86
N ALA A 748 -11.20 7.84 6.39
CA ALA A 748 -12.53 7.65 5.85
C ALA A 748 -12.90 8.90 5.05
N ARG A 749 -13.27 8.75 3.79
CA ARG A 749 -13.64 9.87 2.92
C ARG A 749 -15.15 9.97 2.76
N GLY A 750 -15.64 11.20 2.63
CA GLY A 750 -17.01 11.49 2.19
C GLY A 750 -17.28 11.02 0.75
N SER A 751 -18.53 11.10 0.33
CA SER A 751 -18.89 10.81 -1.07
C SER A 751 -18.42 11.94 -2.01
N GLN A 752 -18.27 11.66 -3.31
CA GLN A 752 -17.63 12.57 -4.29
C GLN A 752 -18.22 14.00 -4.33
N ASN A 753 -19.52 14.15 -4.07
CA ASN A 753 -20.21 15.45 -4.09
C ASN A 753 -20.57 15.96 -2.68
N GLN A 754 -20.04 15.32 -1.63
CA GLN A 754 -20.34 15.65 -0.25
C GLN A 754 -19.13 16.31 0.40
N ASN A 755 -19.30 17.57 0.77
CA ASN A 755 -18.31 18.27 1.59
C ASN A 755 -18.58 17.92 3.07
N VAL A 756 -17.76 17.03 3.65
CA VAL A 756 -17.86 16.60 5.06
C VAL A 756 -17.70 17.75 6.05
N LEU A 757 -17.12 18.88 5.62
CA LEU A 757 -16.97 20.08 6.44
C LEU A 757 -18.24 20.94 6.46
N ASN A 758 -19.11 20.82 5.44
CA ASN A 758 -20.33 21.62 5.30
C ASN A 758 -21.62 20.77 5.35
N SER A 759 -21.50 19.45 5.47
CA SER A 759 -22.62 18.51 5.40
C SER A 759 -23.05 18.04 6.78
N LEU A 760 -24.37 18.05 7.04
CA LEU A 760 -24.95 17.55 8.28
C LEU A 760 -25.27 16.05 8.17
N PRO A 761 -24.92 15.22 9.18
CA PRO A 761 -25.31 13.82 9.19
C PRO A 761 -26.82 13.66 9.31
N SER A 762 -27.42 12.88 8.40
CA SER A 762 -28.86 12.57 8.39
C SER A 762 -29.11 11.08 8.15
N SER A 763 -30.37 10.62 8.27
CA SER A 763 -30.72 9.21 8.01
C SER A 763 -30.47 8.78 6.55
N THR A 764 -30.36 9.73 5.63
CA THR A 764 -30.10 9.51 4.20
C THR A 764 -28.69 9.92 3.77
N SER A 765 -27.94 10.60 4.65
CA SER A 765 -26.63 11.19 4.36
C SER A 765 -25.70 10.99 5.55
N THR A 766 -25.16 9.78 5.68
CA THR A 766 -24.07 9.47 6.60
C THR A 766 -22.75 9.45 5.85
N PHE A 767 -21.68 9.89 6.52
CA PHE A 767 -20.34 9.92 5.96
C PHE A 767 -19.33 9.50 7.02
N CYS A 768 -18.17 9.01 6.59
CA CYS A 768 -17.08 8.59 7.49
C CYS A 768 -17.51 7.68 8.66
N THR A 769 -18.45 6.75 8.42
CA THR A 769 -19.05 5.83 9.40
C THR A 769 -18.97 4.39 8.92
N GLY A 770 -19.26 3.42 9.79
CA GLY A 770 -19.22 1.98 9.47
C GLY A 770 -17.90 1.28 9.79
N TYR A 771 -17.11 1.87 10.69
CA TYR A 771 -15.82 1.32 11.15
C TYR A 771 -15.93 0.81 12.57
N HIS A 772 -15.71 -0.49 12.77
CA HIS A 772 -15.84 -1.17 14.05
C HIS A 772 -14.52 -1.83 14.46
N LEU A 773 -13.99 -1.40 15.61
CA LEU A 773 -12.83 -1.97 16.27
C LEU A 773 -13.32 -2.65 17.55
N GLU A 774 -13.39 -3.99 17.55
CA GLU A 774 -13.98 -4.74 18.67
C GLU A 774 -13.05 -5.84 19.20
N LEU A 775 -12.89 -5.95 20.52
CA LEU A 775 -12.12 -7.02 21.19
C LEU A 775 -10.64 -7.12 20.77
N ASN A 776 -10.02 -6.02 20.32
CA ASN A 776 -8.59 -6.01 19.98
C ASN A 776 -7.72 -5.76 21.22
N ARG A 777 -6.49 -6.26 21.19
CA ARG A 777 -5.49 -6.08 22.24
C ARG A 777 -4.28 -5.34 21.67
N PHE A 778 -4.04 -4.12 22.11
CA PHE A 778 -2.91 -3.27 21.74
C PHE A 778 -1.96 -3.18 22.93
N GLU A 779 -0.77 -3.77 22.81
CA GLU A 779 0.19 -3.84 23.91
C GLU A 779 1.59 -3.42 23.49
N ARG A 780 2.21 -2.55 24.31
CA ARG A 780 3.61 -2.16 24.16
C ARG A 780 3.95 -1.60 22.78
N ASN A 781 2.97 -1.04 22.06
CA ASN A 781 3.24 -0.41 20.77
C ASN A 781 3.86 0.97 21.01
N TYR A 782 4.89 1.29 20.23
CA TYR A 782 5.77 2.43 20.48
C TYR A 782 6.26 3.00 19.16
N GLY A 783 6.89 4.17 19.21
CA GLY A 783 7.43 4.78 18.01
C GLY A 783 8.39 5.92 18.31
N CYS A 784 9.00 6.43 17.25
CA CYS A 784 10.00 7.49 17.34
C CYS A 784 9.46 8.71 18.08
N THR A 785 10.13 9.09 19.17
CA THR A 785 9.76 10.22 20.02
C THR A 785 9.65 11.50 19.19
N LYS A 786 8.63 12.35 19.45
CA LYS A 786 8.22 13.54 18.66
C LYS A 786 7.51 13.28 17.33
N PHE A 787 7.61 12.10 16.73
CA PHE A 787 7.18 11.90 15.33
C PHE A 787 6.06 10.86 15.17
N SER A 788 6.05 9.82 16.00
CA SER A 788 5.05 8.74 15.93
C SER A 788 3.94 8.93 16.95
N GLY A 789 2.68 9.01 16.51
CA GLY A 789 1.54 8.98 17.43
C GLY A 789 1.28 7.60 18.02
N GLY A 790 0.12 7.42 18.65
CA GLY A 790 -0.26 6.17 19.31
C GLY A 790 -0.75 5.06 18.36
N PRO A 791 -1.32 3.99 18.92
CA PRO A 791 -1.82 2.84 18.16
C PRO A 791 -2.83 3.18 17.06
N VAL A 792 -3.82 4.03 17.32
CA VAL A 792 -4.92 4.25 16.37
C VAL A 792 -5.13 5.72 16.06
N LYS A 793 -5.09 6.05 14.76
CA LYS A 793 -5.49 7.36 14.23
C LYS A 793 -6.59 7.21 13.19
N PHE A 794 -7.70 7.92 13.41
CA PHE A 794 -8.86 7.97 12.52
C PHE A 794 -9.11 9.40 12.04
N GLN A 795 -9.29 9.58 10.74
CA GLN A 795 -9.51 10.88 10.09
C GLN A 795 -10.70 10.79 9.14
N CYS A 796 -11.64 11.72 9.25
CA CYS A 796 -12.68 11.96 8.23
C CYS A 796 -12.27 13.11 7.31
N LEU A 797 -12.30 12.89 5.99
CA LEU A 797 -11.85 13.85 4.99
C LEU A 797 -12.86 13.98 3.84
N ASN A 798 -12.76 15.03 3.03
CA ASN A 798 -13.47 15.10 1.76
C ASN A 798 -12.91 14.04 0.79
N TRP A 799 -13.74 13.67 -0.19
CA TRP A 799 -13.34 12.74 -1.25
C TRP A 799 -12.04 13.17 -1.94
N ASP A 800 -11.90 14.46 -2.22
CA ASP A 800 -10.85 15.06 -3.04
C ASP A 800 -9.68 15.66 -2.23
N THR A 801 -9.71 15.59 -0.89
CA THR A 801 -8.63 16.14 -0.05
C THR A 801 -7.29 15.50 -0.40
N GLN A 802 -6.35 16.32 -0.89
CA GLN A 802 -4.98 15.92 -1.19
C GLN A 802 -4.10 16.01 0.06
N ASP A 803 -3.00 15.26 0.08
CA ASP A 803 -1.98 15.40 1.11
C ASP A 803 -1.34 16.78 1.03
N SER A 804 -1.26 17.50 2.17
CA SER A 804 -0.61 18.82 2.27
C SER A 804 0.91 18.75 2.04
N THR A 805 1.51 17.61 2.38
CA THR A 805 2.95 17.39 2.36
C THR A 805 3.29 16.01 1.82
N SER A 806 4.52 15.85 1.33
CA SER A 806 5.02 14.62 0.72
C SER A 806 5.10 13.40 1.65
N ASN A 807 4.99 13.60 2.97
CA ASN A 807 4.91 12.54 3.98
C ASN A 807 3.46 12.10 4.29
N GLY A 808 2.49 12.63 3.54
CA GLY A 808 1.09 12.30 3.67
C GLY A 808 0.42 12.93 4.89
N ASN A 809 0.84 14.11 5.34
CA ASN A 809 0.07 14.87 6.34
C ASN A 809 -1.05 15.67 5.65
N ILE A 810 -2.07 16.02 6.44
CA ILE A 810 -3.23 16.77 5.99
C ILE A 810 -3.38 17.97 6.91
N ASP A 811 -3.54 19.16 6.33
CA ASP A 811 -3.95 20.35 7.05
C ASP A 811 -5.46 20.41 7.17
N TYR A 812 -5.91 20.73 8.37
CA TYR A 812 -7.29 20.60 8.78
C TYR A 812 -8.00 21.95 8.74
N GLN A 813 -9.04 22.09 7.91
CA GLN A 813 -9.87 23.32 7.85
C GLN A 813 -11.00 23.31 8.89
N ASP A 814 -11.21 24.40 9.62
CA ASP A 814 -12.21 24.50 10.70
C ASP A 814 -13.67 24.43 10.20
N LEU A 815 -14.60 24.10 11.11
CA LEU A 815 -16.04 23.88 10.82
C LEU A 815 -16.91 25.15 10.99
N ASP A 816 -16.33 26.34 10.86
CA ASP A 816 -16.90 27.59 11.40
C ASP A 816 -18.33 27.93 10.96
N ASP A 817 -18.69 27.68 9.70
CA ASP A 817 -19.98 28.12 9.14
C ASP A 817 -21.20 27.27 9.56
N ILE A 818 -21.01 26.04 10.06
CA ILE A 818 -22.11 25.09 10.31
C ILE A 818 -22.20 24.56 11.75
N GLN A 819 -21.43 25.15 12.67
CA GLN A 819 -21.36 24.73 14.08
C GLN A 819 -22.75 24.73 14.75
N GLN A 820 -23.60 25.72 14.42
CA GLN A 820 -24.94 25.85 14.99
C GLN A 820 -25.84 24.69 14.57
N ASP A 821 -25.80 24.33 13.29
CA ASP A 821 -26.64 23.30 12.71
C ASP A 821 -26.25 21.90 13.21
N PHE A 822 -24.94 21.63 13.33
CA PHE A 822 -24.43 20.40 13.93
C PHE A 822 -24.92 20.22 15.37
N ALA A 823 -24.87 21.29 16.15
CA ALA A 823 -25.37 21.29 17.53
C ALA A 823 -26.89 21.07 17.57
N ALA A 824 -27.65 21.51 16.58
CA ALA A 824 -29.11 21.35 16.52
C ALA A 824 -29.57 19.89 16.28
N ILE A 825 -28.72 19.02 15.73
CA ILE A 825 -29.07 17.62 15.41
C ILE A 825 -29.45 16.83 16.67
N ASP A 826 -30.62 16.18 16.64
CA ASP A 826 -30.94 15.11 17.59
C ASP A 826 -30.58 13.74 17.01
N TYR A 827 -29.42 13.24 17.42
CA TYR A 827 -28.89 11.95 16.99
C TYR A 827 -29.74 10.74 17.44
N LYS A 828 -30.75 10.93 18.31
CA LYS A 828 -31.73 9.87 18.63
C LYS A 828 -32.62 9.53 17.42
N ASN A 829 -32.84 10.49 16.53
CA ASN A 829 -33.65 10.30 15.32
C ASN A 829 -32.90 9.58 14.20
N LEU A 830 -31.59 9.41 14.33
CA LEU A 830 -30.78 8.62 13.39
C LEU A 830 -30.85 7.15 13.77
N ALA A 831 -31.74 6.41 13.10
CA ALA A 831 -31.93 4.98 13.32
C ALA A 831 -30.61 4.19 13.18
N GLN A 832 -30.40 3.21 14.06
CA GLN A 832 -29.28 2.29 13.95
C GLN A 832 -29.43 1.45 12.68
N LYS A 833 -28.31 1.19 12.00
CA LYS A 833 -28.31 0.31 10.84
C LYS A 833 -27.36 -0.85 11.07
N ILE A 834 -27.92 -1.92 11.62
CA ILE A 834 -27.14 -3.08 12.05
C ILE A 834 -26.97 -4.10 10.93
N ARG A 835 -25.72 -4.43 10.65
CA ARG A 835 -25.29 -5.64 9.94
C ARG A 835 -24.72 -6.62 10.96
N GLN A 836 -25.12 -7.88 10.87
CA GLN A 836 -24.58 -8.93 11.74
C GLN A 836 -23.62 -9.81 10.96
N VAL A 837 -22.46 -10.06 11.55
CA VAL A 837 -21.47 -11.03 11.05
C VAL A 837 -21.00 -11.90 12.21
N GLN A 838 -20.61 -13.14 11.93
CA GLN A 838 -20.18 -14.10 12.93
C GLN A 838 -18.79 -14.64 12.58
N TYR A 839 -17.87 -14.55 13.55
CA TYR A 839 -16.52 -15.10 13.44
C TYR A 839 -16.14 -15.73 14.79
N TYR A 840 -15.57 -16.95 14.78
CA TYR A 840 -15.04 -17.64 15.96
C TYR A 840 -15.98 -17.62 17.19
N ASP A 841 -17.23 -18.03 16.98
CA ASP A 841 -18.29 -18.06 18.01
C ASP A 841 -18.69 -16.69 18.61
N GLN A 842 -18.19 -15.59 18.04
CA GLN A 842 -18.57 -14.23 18.38
C GLN A 842 -19.45 -13.61 17.30
N THR A 843 -20.57 -13.01 17.71
CA THR A 843 -21.46 -12.24 16.83
C THR A 843 -21.18 -10.75 16.97
N TYR A 844 -20.86 -10.10 15.85
CA TYR A 844 -20.62 -8.66 15.77
C TYR A 844 -21.84 -7.96 15.20
N LYS A 845 -22.32 -6.93 15.90
CA LYS A 845 -23.43 -6.06 15.47
C LYS A 845 -22.86 -4.74 14.99
N ILE A 846 -22.52 -4.70 13.70
CA ILE A 846 -21.89 -3.57 13.04
C ILE A 846 -22.94 -2.53 12.70
N ASP A 847 -22.85 -1.33 13.28
CA ASP A 847 -23.77 -0.24 13.00
C ASP A 847 -23.13 0.70 11.98
N LEU A 848 -23.66 0.71 10.77
CA LEU A 848 -23.08 1.44 9.65
C LEU A 848 -23.16 2.96 9.79
N ASN A 849 -23.94 3.45 10.76
CA ASN A 849 -24.15 4.88 10.99
C ASN A 849 -23.23 5.44 12.10
N VAL A 850 -22.30 4.65 12.63
CA VAL A 850 -21.35 5.08 13.67
C VAL A 850 -19.98 4.47 13.45
N ASN A 851 -18.97 5.04 14.10
CA ASN A 851 -17.71 4.36 14.36
C ASN A 851 -17.73 3.82 15.80
N ARG A 852 -17.27 2.59 16.01
CA ARG A 852 -17.37 1.95 17.31
C ARG A 852 -16.05 1.33 17.73
N PHE A 853 -15.63 1.67 18.95
CA PHE A 853 -14.57 1.03 19.71
C PHE A 853 -15.27 0.27 20.83
N LYS A 854 -15.17 -1.06 20.83
CA LYS A 854 -15.84 -1.88 21.83
C LYS A 854 -14.97 -2.98 22.41
N SER A 855 -14.83 -2.96 23.74
CA SER A 855 -14.10 -3.98 24.50
C SER A 855 -12.66 -4.18 24.02
N ASN A 856 -11.99 -3.13 23.51
CA ASN A 856 -10.56 -3.21 23.24
C ASN A 856 -9.74 -2.94 24.51
N TYR A 857 -8.54 -3.50 24.52
CA TYR A 857 -7.56 -3.33 25.57
C TYR A 857 -6.33 -2.60 25.02
N PHE A 858 -5.97 -1.46 25.60
CA PHE A 858 -4.78 -0.68 25.32
C PHE A 858 -3.85 -0.70 26.54
N GLY A 859 -2.84 -1.56 26.51
CA GLY A 859 -1.87 -1.74 27.60
C GLY A 859 -0.47 -1.24 27.27
N GLU A 860 0.16 -0.44 28.14
CA GLU A 860 1.58 -0.09 28.07
C GLU A 860 2.02 0.53 26.71
N ASN A 861 1.10 1.15 25.96
CA ASN A 861 1.42 1.77 24.67
C ASN A 861 1.99 3.18 24.87
N MET A 862 2.81 3.61 23.92
CA MET A 862 3.43 4.94 23.92
C MET A 862 2.87 5.80 22.78
N ALA A 863 2.65 7.08 23.05
CA ALA A 863 2.34 8.08 22.03
C ALA A 863 3.17 9.36 22.19
N THR A 864 3.29 10.12 21.10
CA THR A 864 4.00 11.40 21.03
C THR A 864 3.54 12.16 19.77
N GLY A 865 4.24 13.21 19.35
CA GLY A 865 4.00 13.91 18.08
C GLY A 865 2.66 14.60 17.98
N GLY A 866 2.16 15.16 19.09
CA GLY A 866 0.88 15.88 19.14
C GLY A 866 -0.33 14.98 18.97
N SER A 867 -0.16 13.66 19.12
CA SER A 867 -1.20 12.65 18.99
C SER A 867 -1.61 12.07 20.35
N SER A 868 -2.40 11.00 20.35
CA SER A 868 -2.87 10.29 21.55
C SER A 868 -2.85 8.78 21.31
N ILE A 869 -3.14 7.97 22.34
CA ILE A 869 -3.26 6.51 22.17
C ILE A 869 -4.35 6.18 21.15
N VAL A 870 -5.49 6.86 21.27
CA VAL A 870 -6.53 6.87 20.23
C VAL A 870 -6.81 8.31 19.83
N THR A 871 -6.73 8.59 18.53
CA THR A 871 -7.04 9.90 17.94
C THR A 871 -8.14 9.77 16.91
N VAL A 872 -9.21 10.55 17.06
CA VAL A 872 -10.36 10.59 16.14
C VAL A 872 -10.64 12.03 15.72
N ILE A 873 -10.55 12.32 14.43
CA ILE A 873 -10.71 13.67 13.89
C ILE A 873 -11.79 13.71 12.82
N GLY A 874 -12.78 14.58 12.97
CA GLY A 874 -13.78 14.90 11.93
C GLY A 874 -14.91 13.88 11.77
N SER A 875 -14.91 12.77 12.51
CA SER A 875 -16.02 11.81 12.45
C SER A 875 -17.33 12.48 12.91
N PRO A 876 -18.52 12.14 12.37
CA PRO A 876 -19.76 12.67 12.92
C PRO A 876 -20.18 11.97 14.22
N ARG A 877 -19.93 10.66 14.35
CA ARG A 877 -20.39 9.83 15.49
C ARG A 877 -19.40 8.73 15.84
N THR A 878 -18.88 8.73 17.08
CA THR A 878 -17.93 7.73 17.58
C THR A 878 -18.28 7.28 18.99
N PHE A 879 -18.39 5.96 19.20
CA PHE A 879 -18.69 5.36 20.49
C PHE A 879 -17.50 4.54 21.01
N PHE A 880 -17.16 4.72 22.28
CA PHE A 880 -16.20 3.97 23.06
C PHE A 880 -16.97 3.23 24.16
N GLU A 881 -16.96 1.90 24.12
CA GLU A 881 -17.79 1.05 24.98
C GLU A 881 -16.96 -0.07 25.61
N ASN A 882 -16.91 -0.15 26.94
CA ASN A 882 -16.13 -1.16 27.67
C ASN A 882 -14.62 -1.15 27.30
N GLU A 883 -14.04 -0.01 26.91
CA GLU A 883 -12.62 0.09 26.59
C GLU A 883 -11.76 0.08 27.86
N THR A 884 -10.56 -0.48 27.80
CA THR A 884 -9.59 -0.46 28.90
C THR A 884 -8.29 0.18 28.46
N TYR A 885 -7.84 1.20 29.20
CA TYR A 885 -6.57 1.90 29.00
C TYR A 885 -5.71 1.71 30.24
N PHE A 886 -4.68 0.86 30.13
CA PHE A 886 -3.85 0.41 31.24
C PHE A 886 -2.38 0.77 31.02
N GLY A 887 -1.76 1.53 31.90
CA GLY A 887 -0.32 1.77 31.88
C GLY A 887 0.21 2.51 30.63
N ASN A 888 -0.65 3.19 29.85
CA ASN A 888 -0.20 3.87 28.64
C ASN A 888 0.57 5.15 29.00
N GLY A 889 1.58 5.47 28.19
CA GLY A 889 2.56 6.50 28.49
C GLY A 889 2.96 7.35 27.28
N GLU A 890 3.92 8.22 27.53
CA GLU A 890 4.53 9.07 26.51
C GLU A 890 5.90 8.52 26.08
N SER A 891 6.20 8.56 24.77
CA SER A 891 7.49 8.07 24.26
C SER A 891 8.67 8.92 24.75
N SER A 892 9.82 8.28 25.00
CA SER A 892 11.14 8.89 25.17
C SER A 892 12.18 8.04 24.44
N LEU A 893 13.42 8.53 24.31
CA LEU A 893 14.50 7.74 23.73
C LEU A 893 14.66 6.38 24.44
N GLU A 894 14.57 6.35 25.77
CA GLU A 894 14.70 5.15 26.59
C GLU A 894 13.59 4.14 26.32
N SER A 895 12.32 4.59 26.21
CA SER A 895 11.22 3.67 25.88
C SER A 895 11.31 3.15 24.44
N THR A 896 11.78 3.97 23.49
CA THR A 896 12.11 3.53 22.12
C THR A 896 13.19 2.45 22.13
N LEU A 897 14.27 2.61 22.90
CA LEU A 897 15.35 1.63 22.99
C LEU A 897 14.92 0.34 23.70
N PHE A 898 14.16 0.47 24.79
CA PHE A 898 13.67 -0.64 25.60
C PHE A 898 12.75 -1.58 24.82
N TYR A 899 11.69 -1.04 24.21
CA TYR A 899 10.78 -1.84 23.37
C TYR A 899 11.39 -2.17 22.00
N GLY A 900 12.26 -1.30 21.47
CA GLY A 900 13.02 -1.48 20.23
C GLY A 900 13.97 -2.67 20.24
N GLN A 901 14.53 -2.98 21.42
CA GLN A 901 15.61 -3.96 21.62
C GLN A 901 16.77 -3.77 20.63
N ALA A 902 17.02 -2.53 20.20
CA ALA A 902 17.97 -2.14 19.15
C ALA A 902 17.87 -2.95 17.84
N LYS A 903 16.70 -3.55 17.55
CA LYS A 903 16.51 -4.50 16.44
C LYS A 903 15.33 -4.17 15.55
N TYR A 904 14.20 -3.79 16.14
CA TYR A 904 12.92 -3.65 15.42
C TYR A 904 12.64 -2.20 15.00
N LEU A 905 12.90 -1.28 15.91
CA LEU A 905 12.97 0.16 15.72
C LEU A 905 14.17 0.63 16.54
N ILE A 906 15.05 1.44 15.92
CA ILE A 906 16.30 1.89 16.56
C ILE A 906 16.15 3.36 16.90
N GLY A 907 16.30 3.69 18.19
CA GLY A 907 16.23 5.08 18.67
C GLY A 907 17.41 5.94 18.19
N SER A 908 17.27 7.26 18.26
CA SER A 908 18.28 8.22 17.81
C SER A 908 18.39 9.39 18.79
N ASP A 909 19.48 9.45 19.55
CA ASP A 909 19.81 10.50 20.52
C ASP A 909 19.98 11.90 19.88
N LEU A 910 20.22 11.96 18.57
CA LEU A 910 20.30 13.21 17.81
C LEU A 910 18.95 13.94 17.69
N VAL A 911 17.82 13.24 17.76
CA VAL A 911 16.49 13.81 17.49
C VAL A 911 15.47 13.51 18.58
N GLU A 912 15.58 12.37 19.24
CA GLU A 912 14.72 11.96 20.34
C GLU A 912 15.24 12.53 21.67
N PRO A 913 14.39 13.21 22.44
CA PRO A 913 14.74 13.70 23.76
C PRO A 913 14.83 12.53 24.76
N TYR A 914 15.81 12.62 25.66
CA TYR A 914 15.91 11.78 26.86
C TYR A 914 14.70 12.03 27.78
N GLY A 915 14.19 10.98 28.43
CA GLY A 915 13.08 11.06 29.37
C GLY A 915 13.35 12.03 30.52
N LEU A 916 14.59 12.10 31.00
CA LEU A 916 15.00 13.09 32.00
C LEU A 916 14.79 14.54 31.52
N ASN A 917 15.10 14.82 30.25
CA ASN A 917 14.89 16.15 29.67
C ASN A 917 13.40 16.45 29.49
N LEU A 918 12.59 15.46 29.11
CA LEU A 918 11.13 15.60 29.03
C LEU A 918 10.51 15.92 30.39
N HIS A 919 11.07 15.37 31.46
CA HIS A 919 10.65 15.62 32.83
C HIS A 919 11.08 17.00 33.37
N THR A 920 12.31 17.46 33.10
CA THR A 920 12.86 18.66 33.78
C THR A 920 12.87 19.94 32.95
N SER A 921 12.89 19.86 31.62
CA SER A 921 13.14 21.01 30.76
C SER A 921 11.86 21.70 30.29
N GLN A 922 11.81 23.03 30.43
CA GLN A 922 10.77 23.88 29.85
C GLN A 922 11.01 24.18 28.35
N ALA A 923 12.17 23.83 27.81
CA ALA A 923 12.48 24.03 26.39
C ALA A 923 11.88 22.96 25.46
N VAL A 924 11.19 21.97 26.01
CA VAL A 924 10.53 20.91 25.25
C VAL A 924 9.27 21.48 24.59
N ASP A 925 9.20 21.38 23.27
CA ASP A 925 8.00 21.75 22.52
C ASP A 925 6.88 20.74 22.78
N ILE A 926 5.94 21.14 23.64
CA ILE A 926 4.75 20.38 24.03
C ILE A 926 3.87 19.94 22.86
N LYS A 927 3.96 20.59 21.69
CA LYS A 927 3.21 20.19 20.49
C LYS A 927 3.68 18.84 19.96
N ASN A 928 4.92 18.46 20.28
CA ASN A 928 5.49 17.17 19.89
C ASN A 928 5.29 16.09 20.96
N LEU A 929 4.59 16.36 22.05
CA LEU A 929 4.31 15.40 23.12
C LEU A 929 2.92 14.76 22.95
N MET A 930 2.59 13.77 23.77
CA MET A 930 1.25 13.20 23.81
C MET A 930 0.26 14.27 24.29
N LYS A 931 -0.88 14.38 23.61
CA LYS A 931 -1.98 15.28 24.02
C LYS A 931 -2.81 14.69 25.14
N SER A 932 -3.17 13.42 25.03
CA SER A 932 -4.02 12.69 25.97
C SER A 932 -4.00 11.18 25.68
N VAL A 933 -4.71 10.37 26.47
CA VAL A 933 -4.98 8.97 26.13
C VAL A 933 -5.99 8.90 24.97
N VAL A 934 -7.11 9.61 25.06
CA VAL A 934 -8.15 9.67 24.02
C VAL A 934 -8.35 11.10 23.54
N PHE A 935 -8.08 11.35 22.27
CA PHE A 935 -8.28 12.65 21.64
C PHE A 935 -9.37 12.60 20.58
N ILE A 936 -10.39 13.45 20.75
CA ILE A 936 -11.52 13.60 19.83
C ILE A 936 -11.54 15.05 19.35
N GLN A 937 -11.56 15.27 18.03
CA GLN A 937 -11.64 16.60 17.44
C GLN A 937 -12.72 16.68 16.36
N ARG A 938 -13.42 17.84 16.27
CA ARG A 938 -14.40 18.13 15.19
C ARG A 938 -15.48 17.06 15.12
N HIS A 939 -16.26 16.97 16.20
CA HIS A 939 -17.14 15.84 16.43
C HIS A 939 -18.59 16.25 16.74
N GLY A 940 -19.55 15.43 16.29
CA GLY A 940 -20.98 15.66 16.47
C GLY A 940 -21.61 14.85 17.61
N GLN A 941 -21.24 13.58 17.78
CA GLN A 941 -21.72 12.74 18.87
C GLN A 941 -20.65 11.76 19.37
N ALA A 942 -20.13 12.00 20.57
CA ALA A 942 -19.23 11.08 21.25
C ALA A 942 -19.94 10.37 22.40
N LYS A 943 -19.74 9.05 22.51
CA LYS A 943 -20.16 8.25 23.67
C LYS A 943 -18.96 7.57 24.29
N ILE A 944 -18.80 7.69 25.61
CA ILE A 944 -17.76 7.01 26.39
C ILE A 944 -18.47 6.30 27.55
N ILE A 945 -18.65 4.99 27.40
CA ILE A 945 -19.49 4.19 28.30
C ILE A 945 -18.68 3.01 28.84
N ASN A 946 -18.68 2.82 30.16
CA ASN A 946 -18.02 1.72 30.84
C ASN A 946 -16.50 1.63 30.57
N CYS A 947 -15.85 2.76 30.30
CA CYS A 947 -14.42 2.79 30.01
C CYS A 947 -13.59 2.86 31.30
N THR A 948 -12.50 2.09 31.33
CA THR A 948 -11.55 2.04 32.46
C THR A 948 -10.22 2.68 32.08
N PHE A 949 -9.74 3.58 32.93
CA PHE A 949 -8.41 4.20 32.83
C PHE A 949 -7.62 3.87 34.08
N GLU A 950 -6.49 3.21 33.92
CA GLU A 950 -5.68 2.75 35.04
C GLU A 950 -4.18 2.95 34.76
N TYR A 951 -3.45 3.54 35.71
CA TYR A 951 -2.00 3.77 35.62
C TYR A 951 -1.52 4.52 34.35
N ASN A 952 -2.34 5.34 33.69
CA ASN A 952 -1.87 6.11 32.54
C ASN A 952 -1.03 7.31 33.00
N TRP A 953 0.00 7.69 32.25
CA TRP A 953 0.94 8.72 32.65
C TRP A 953 1.48 9.55 31.48
N MET A 954 2.03 10.72 31.79
CA MET A 954 2.60 11.67 30.84
C MET A 954 3.84 12.35 31.45
N TYR A 955 4.78 12.80 30.63
CA TYR A 955 5.82 13.70 31.12
C TYR A 955 5.22 15.10 31.36
N GLU A 956 5.37 15.61 32.58
CA GLU A 956 4.73 16.84 33.06
C GLU A 956 5.74 17.86 33.61
N SER A 957 6.62 18.38 32.74
CA SER A 957 7.61 19.40 33.15
C SER A 957 6.98 20.74 33.57
N TYR A 958 5.86 21.11 32.94
CA TYR A 958 5.04 22.28 33.29
C TYR A 958 3.60 22.10 32.77
N TYR A 959 2.69 22.92 33.31
CA TYR A 959 1.28 22.89 32.92
C TYR A 959 1.06 23.44 31.50
N SER A 960 0.29 22.72 30.68
CA SER A 960 -0.10 23.14 29.33
C SER A 960 -1.63 23.18 29.17
N THR A 961 -2.13 24.22 28.51
CA THR A 961 -3.53 24.35 28.09
C THR A 961 -3.87 23.47 26.86
N GLU A 962 -2.87 22.85 26.23
CA GLU A 962 -3.05 21.99 25.04
C GLU A 962 -3.06 20.48 25.35
N ARG A 963 -2.81 20.07 26.61
CA ARG A 963 -2.66 18.66 27.05
C ARG A 963 -3.59 18.27 28.19
N THR A 964 -4.04 17.02 28.20
CA THR A 964 -5.02 16.47 29.15
C THR A 964 -4.61 15.07 29.56
N GLN A 965 -4.87 14.65 30.79
CA GLN A 965 -4.45 13.32 31.27
C GLN A 965 -5.16 12.18 30.53
N LEU A 966 -6.48 12.18 30.47
CA LEU A 966 -7.23 11.03 29.95
C LEU A 966 -7.97 11.35 28.65
N ILE A 967 -8.90 12.30 28.66
CA ILE A 967 -9.80 12.55 27.52
C ILE A 967 -9.75 14.02 27.12
N GLN A 968 -9.26 14.28 25.91
CA GLN A 968 -9.29 15.61 25.31
C GLN A 968 -10.33 15.68 24.20
N ILE A 969 -11.21 16.68 24.30
CA ILE A 969 -12.23 16.97 23.29
C ILE A 969 -11.99 18.37 22.74
N GLN A 970 -11.85 18.50 21.43
CA GLN A 970 -11.58 19.76 20.76
C GLN A 970 -12.60 20.02 19.65
N ASP A 971 -13.09 21.26 19.53
CA ASP A 971 -14.01 21.67 18.48
C ASP A 971 -15.26 20.75 18.38
N PHE A 972 -16.13 20.76 19.39
CA PHE A 972 -17.22 19.78 19.55
C PHE A 972 -18.59 20.43 19.42
N TYR A 973 -19.45 19.88 18.56
CA TYR A 973 -20.75 20.47 18.20
C TYR A 973 -21.85 19.39 18.17
N GLY A 974 -22.45 19.09 19.32
CA GLY A 974 -23.55 18.12 19.41
C GLY A 974 -23.60 17.37 20.73
N GLN A 975 -23.84 16.06 20.71
CA GLN A 975 -24.21 15.29 21.92
C GLN A 975 -23.04 14.53 22.55
N PHE A 976 -22.75 14.78 23.83
CA PHE A 976 -21.72 14.06 24.59
C PHE A 976 -22.34 13.19 25.70
N TYR A 977 -21.90 11.93 25.74
CA TYR A 977 -22.31 10.93 26.74
C TYR A 977 -21.06 10.37 27.43
N LEU A 978 -21.05 10.41 28.75
CA LEU A 978 -20.02 9.86 29.63
C LEU A 978 -20.70 9.13 30.78
N ASP A 979 -20.55 7.82 30.87
CA ASP A 979 -21.20 7.01 31.91
C ASP A 979 -20.41 5.73 32.22
N GLY A 980 -20.58 5.15 33.41
CA GLY A 980 -19.84 3.95 33.82
C GLY A 980 -18.33 4.15 33.88
N TRP A 981 -17.87 5.38 34.12
CA TRP A 981 -16.47 5.75 34.01
C TRP A 981 -15.66 5.29 35.23
N VAL A 982 -14.55 4.59 34.99
CA VAL A 982 -13.66 4.06 36.03
C VAL A 982 -12.25 4.65 35.87
N VAL A 983 -11.72 5.28 36.93
CA VAL A 983 -10.35 5.82 37.00
C VAL A 983 -9.64 5.22 38.22
N LEU A 984 -8.55 4.51 37.99
CA LEU A 984 -7.79 3.82 39.04
C LEU A 984 -6.33 4.23 38.99
N ASN A 985 -5.73 4.46 40.16
CA ASN A 985 -4.29 4.67 40.29
C ASN A 985 -3.76 5.75 39.32
N GLN A 986 -4.50 6.85 39.19
CA GLN A 986 -4.09 7.99 38.40
C GLN A 986 -3.19 8.88 39.27
N ILE A 987 -1.93 8.51 39.30
CA ILE A 987 -0.87 9.11 40.13
C ILE A 987 0.19 9.76 39.25
N GLY A 988 1.10 10.52 39.86
CA GLY A 988 2.23 11.11 39.17
C GLY A 988 3.16 10.08 38.56
N MET A 989 3.95 10.51 37.57
CA MET A 989 4.75 9.60 36.73
C MET A 989 5.86 8.85 37.50
N ILE A 990 6.40 9.39 38.59
CA ILE A 990 7.50 8.75 39.32
C ILE A 990 7.01 7.52 40.10
N ASP A 991 5.85 7.65 40.72
CA ASP A 991 5.24 6.60 41.54
C ASP A 991 4.46 5.57 40.69
N ASN A 992 4.32 5.83 39.39
CA ASN A 992 3.65 4.93 38.46
C ASN A 992 4.53 3.71 38.12
N PRO A 993 4.06 2.47 38.37
CA PRO A 993 4.83 1.25 38.10
C PRO A 993 5.08 0.98 36.61
N TYR A 994 4.36 1.65 35.70
CA TYR A 994 4.56 1.60 34.25
C TYR A 994 5.20 2.88 33.71
N GLY A 995 5.64 3.77 34.62
CA GLY A 995 6.20 5.09 34.33
C GLY A 995 7.64 5.07 33.79
N PRO A 996 8.29 6.24 33.72
CA PRO A 996 9.67 6.39 33.20
C PRO A 996 10.71 5.48 33.88
N SER A 997 10.50 5.14 35.15
CA SER A 997 11.40 4.29 35.93
C SER A 997 11.51 2.86 35.36
N ASP A 998 10.45 2.31 34.76
CA ASP A 998 10.45 0.99 34.11
C ASP A 998 11.38 0.95 32.89
N PHE A 999 11.58 2.11 32.24
CA PHE A 999 12.52 2.27 31.12
C PHE A 999 13.95 2.65 31.56
N GLY A 1000 14.20 2.75 32.87
CA GLY A 1000 15.50 3.13 33.42
C GLY A 1000 15.77 4.65 33.44
N VAL A 1001 14.73 5.49 33.32
CA VAL A 1001 14.86 6.95 33.47
C VAL A 1001 15.03 7.29 34.95
N ASN A 1002 16.16 7.89 35.32
CA ASN A 1002 16.44 8.34 36.68
C ASN A 1002 15.77 9.70 36.97
N ALA A 1003 14.44 9.72 37.06
CA ALA A 1003 13.69 10.90 37.50
C ALA A 1003 13.79 11.03 39.03
N GLN A 1004 14.23 12.20 39.52
CA GLN A 1004 14.24 12.51 40.95
C GLN A 1004 12.98 13.27 41.33
N LEU A 1005 12.49 13.10 42.56
CA LEU A 1005 11.42 13.92 43.12
C LEU A 1005 11.93 15.36 43.29
N LEU A 1006 11.59 16.23 42.33
CA LEU A 1006 11.93 17.65 42.32
C LEU A 1006 10.77 18.51 42.85
N SER A 1007 9.54 18.03 42.73
CA SER A 1007 8.33 18.76 43.12
C SER A 1007 7.16 17.81 43.38
N GLN A 1008 6.11 18.29 44.03
CA GLN A 1008 4.86 17.54 44.26
C GLN A 1008 4.18 17.09 42.96
N ARG A 1009 4.50 17.74 41.84
CA ARG A 1009 4.02 17.37 40.50
C ARG A 1009 4.50 15.99 40.04
N ASP A 1010 5.47 15.43 40.75
CA ASP A 1010 6.07 14.15 40.39
C ASP A 1010 5.27 12.97 40.95
N SER A 1011 4.48 13.22 42.01
CA SER A 1011 3.55 12.29 42.64
C SER A 1011 2.09 12.52 42.24
N ALA A 1012 1.75 13.66 41.62
CA ALA A 1012 0.38 13.98 41.21
C ALA A 1012 0.30 14.48 39.76
N SER A 1013 -0.78 14.16 39.04
CA SER A 1013 -1.03 14.73 37.71
C SER A 1013 -1.33 16.23 37.80
N ILE A 1014 -0.84 17.03 36.85
CA ILE A 1014 -1.06 18.49 36.83
C ILE A 1014 -2.07 18.93 35.76
N HIS A 1015 -2.34 18.07 34.78
CA HIS A 1015 -3.35 18.31 33.75
C HIS A 1015 -4.72 17.74 34.16
N PRO A 1016 -5.84 18.34 33.72
CA PRO A 1016 -7.19 17.82 33.96
C PRO A 1016 -7.36 16.38 33.46
N LEU A 1017 -8.26 15.61 34.09
CA LEU A 1017 -8.61 14.27 33.61
C LEU A 1017 -9.37 14.35 32.29
N ILE A 1018 -10.29 15.31 32.17
CA ILE A 1018 -11.05 15.60 30.95
C ILE A 1018 -10.96 17.09 30.65
N ARG A 1019 -10.74 17.45 29.39
CA ARG A 1019 -10.69 18.84 28.94
C ARG A 1019 -11.47 19.03 27.63
N PHE A 1020 -12.14 20.17 27.55
CA PHE A 1020 -12.74 20.69 26.32
C PHE A 1020 -11.95 21.92 25.85
N ILE A 1021 -11.63 21.99 24.56
CA ILE A 1021 -10.81 23.04 23.94
C ILE A 1021 -11.45 23.53 22.64
N GLY A 1022 -11.23 24.80 22.29
CA GLY A 1022 -11.67 25.37 21.01
C GLY A 1022 -13.12 25.85 21.04
N SER A 1023 -13.78 25.86 19.88
CA SER A 1023 -15.20 26.26 19.80
C SER A 1023 -16.10 25.09 20.20
N LEU A 1024 -17.03 25.31 21.13
CA LEU A 1024 -17.79 24.24 21.77
C LEU A 1024 -19.29 24.55 21.80
N ARG A 1025 -20.11 23.58 21.38
CA ARG A 1025 -21.57 23.57 21.52
C ARG A 1025 -22.01 22.18 21.96
N ILE A 1026 -21.96 21.93 23.26
CA ILE A 1026 -22.09 20.58 23.85
C ILE A 1026 -23.47 20.39 24.49
N LYS A 1027 -24.20 19.39 24.01
CA LYS A 1027 -25.42 18.84 24.61
C LYS A 1027 -25.07 17.61 25.43
N TYR A 1028 -25.03 17.75 26.74
CA TYR A 1028 -24.82 16.62 27.64
C TYR A 1028 -26.08 15.75 27.69
N VAL A 1029 -25.95 14.46 27.35
CA VAL A 1029 -27.06 13.49 27.40
C VAL A 1029 -26.64 12.29 28.25
N ASP A 1030 -27.47 11.95 29.25
CA ASP A 1030 -27.32 10.74 30.09
C ASP A 1030 -25.95 10.58 30.77
N ASN A 1031 -25.34 11.69 31.21
CA ASN A 1031 -24.00 11.67 31.81
C ASN A 1031 -24.01 11.27 33.29
N LEU A 1032 -23.09 10.38 33.69
CA LEU A 1032 -22.79 9.95 35.06
C LEU A 1032 -24.00 9.37 35.83
N LYS A 1033 -24.90 8.68 35.11
CA LYS A 1033 -26.19 8.20 35.63
C LYS A 1033 -26.11 6.81 36.26
N THR A 1034 -25.27 5.92 35.76
CA THR A 1034 -25.27 4.52 36.22
C THR A 1034 -24.27 4.29 37.33
N SER A 1035 -23.01 4.66 37.12
CA SER A 1035 -21.94 4.59 38.11
C SER A 1035 -20.71 5.38 37.65
N THR A 1036 -19.95 5.88 38.62
CA THR A 1036 -18.61 6.45 38.42
C THR A 1036 -17.73 5.93 39.53
N TYR A 1037 -16.53 5.44 39.23
CA TYR A 1037 -15.62 4.94 40.24
C TYR A 1037 -14.25 5.57 40.08
N MET A 1038 -13.77 6.27 41.10
CA MET A 1038 -12.42 6.82 41.16
C MET A 1038 -11.72 6.31 42.40
N LYS A 1039 -10.53 5.73 42.22
CA LYS A 1039 -9.71 5.29 43.34
C LYS A 1039 -8.24 5.63 43.17
N ASN A 1040 -7.60 6.14 44.24
CA ASN A 1040 -6.18 6.46 44.26
C ASN A 1040 -5.81 7.44 43.13
N VAL A 1041 -6.41 8.63 43.18
CA VAL A 1041 -6.21 9.69 42.19
C VAL A 1041 -5.50 10.86 42.87
N GLN A 1042 -4.33 11.25 42.36
CA GLN A 1042 -3.55 12.36 42.89
C GLN A 1042 -3.47 13.48 41.86
N PHE A 1043 -3.96 14.66 42.21
CA PHE A 1043 -3.98 15.84 41.34
C PHE A 1043 -3.36 17.04 42.04
N GLN A 1044 -2.62 17.86 41.31
CA GLN A 1044 -2.09 19.12 41.79
C GLN A 1044 -2.55 20.28 40.90
N GLU A 1045 -3.17 21.28 41.52
CA GLU A 1045 -3.62 22.48 40.82
C GLU A 1045 -2.45 23.43 40.51
N PHE A 1046 -2.52 24.06 39.33
CA PHE A 1046 -1.65 25.17 38.92
C PHE A 1046 -2.46 26.47 38.77
N SER A 1047 -1.75 27.61 38.76
CA SER A 1047 -2.35 28.95 38.73
C SER A 1047 -3.23 29.25 37.49
N ASN A 1048 -3.19 28.44 36.44
CA ASN A 1048 -3.98 28.59 35.22
C ASN A 1048 -5.47 28.32 35.43
N PHE A 1049 -6.36 29.18 34.94
CA PHE A 1049 -7.82 29.14 35.22
C PHE A 1049 -8.54 27.81 34.91
N ASP A 1050 -8.00 27.02 33.99
CA ASP A 1050 -8.53 25.74 33.51
C ASP A 1050 -7.90 24.50 34.20
N SER A 1051 -7.05 24.70 35.21
CA SER A 1051 -6.45 23.62 36.02
C SER A 1051 -7.45 23.15 37.08
N GLN A 1052 -8.35 22.25 36.68
CA GLN A 1052 -9.35 21.57 37.52
C GLN A 1052 -9.32 20.07 37.21
N ILE A 1053 -9.67 19.20 38.16
CA ILE A 1053 -9.70 17.73 37.95
C ILE A 1053 -10.71 17.39 36.84
N LEU A 1054 -11.92 17.92 36.96
CA LEU A 1054 -13.03 17.71 36.04
C LEU A 1054 -13.45 19.05 35.40
N PRO A 1055 -14.04 19.02 34.20
CA PRO A 1055 -14.45 20.22 33.50
C PRO A 1055 -15.55 20.99 34.23
N TYR A 1056 -15.60 22.31 34.00
CA TYR A 1056 -16.64 23.20 34.51
C TYR A 1056 -17.87 23.23 33.59
N PHE A 1057 -19.07 23.31 34.18
CA PHE A 1057 -20.35 23.42 33.47
C PHE A 1057 -21.07 24.69 33.94
N ILE A 1058 -20.57 25.85 33.50
CA ILE A 1058 -21.17 27.15 33.84
C ILE A 1058 -21.61 27.85 32.55
N VAL A 1059 -22.82 28.39 32.58
CA VAL A 1059 -23.35 29.33 31.58
C VAL A 1059 -22.69 30.69 31.83
N ASP A 1060 -21.87 31.17 30.90
CA ASP A 1060 -21.56 32.60 30.81
C ASP A 1060 -22.79 33.30 30.24
N ASP A 1061 -23.13 34.50 30.70
CA ASP A 1061 -24.39 35.17 30.34
C ASP A 1061 -24.46 35.52 28.82
N ASN A 1062 -23.35 35.33 28.09
CA ASN A 1062 -23.24 35.51 26.65
C ASN A 1062 -23.21 34.20 25.83
N ASP A 1063 -23.10 33.02 26.46
CA ASP A 1063 -22.95 31.72 25.79
C ASP A 1063 -24.23 30.86 25.89
N GLU A 1064 -25.10 31.00 24.89
CA GLU A 1064 -26.44 30.38 24.80
C GLU A 1064 -26.48 28.84 24.76
N TYR A 1065 -25.36 28.10 24.64
CA TYR A 1065 -25.39 26.70 24.14
C TYR A 1065 -24.74 25.61 25.02
N LEU A 1066 -24.45 25.88 26.30
CA LEU A 1066 -24.00 24.89 27.30
C LEU A 1066 -25.11 24.41 28.26
N TYR A 1067 -26.37 24.34 27.80
CA TYR A 1067 -27.56 24.06 28.64
C TYR A 1067 -28.03 22.59 28.58
N PRO A 1068 -27.56 21.67 29.44
CA PRO A 1068 -28.34 20.50 29.79
C PRO A 1068 -29.42 20.85 30.83
N THR A 1069 -30.69 20.75 30.46
CA THR A 1069 -31.82 20.93 31.40
C THR A 1069 -31.70 20.08 32.65
N THR A 1070 -30.96 18.98 32.63
CA THR A 1070 -30.72 18.15 33.82
C THR A 1070 -29.34 17.51 33.83
N ILE A 1071 -28.63 17.59 34.96
CA ILE A 1071 -27.44 16.79 35.25
C ILE A 1071 -27.75 15.84 36.41
N ASN A 1072 -27.48 14.54 36.22
CA ASN A 1072 -27.70 13.51 37.23
C ASN A 1072 -26.39 12.76 37.49
N ILE A 1073 -25.75 12.99 38.63
CA ILE A 1073 -24.62 12.18 39.09
C ILE A 1073 -25.17 11.14 40.07
N SER A 1074 -25.06 9.87 39.74
CA SER A 1074 -25.66 8.78 40.53
C SER A 1074 -24.71 7.61 40.72
N ASN A 1075 -24.74 7.02 41.92
CA ASN A 1075 -23.92 5.87 42.31
C ASN A 1075 -22.41 6.10 42.05
N ALA A 1076 -21.92 7.29 42.38
CA ALA A 1076 -20.52 7.63 42.22
C ALA A 1076 -19.74 7.27 43.50
N HIS A 1077 -18.54 6.73 43.36
CA HIS A 1077 -17.67 6.36 44.47
C HIS A 1077 -16.27 6.93 44.22
N PHE A 1078 -15.85 7.83 45.09
CA PHE A 1078 -14.52 8.44 45.09
C PHE A 1078 -13.81 7.99 46.36
N GLU A 1079 -12.68 7.30 46.21
CA GLU A 1079 -11.90 6.74 47.31
C GLU A 1079 -10.43 7.10 47.16
N ASP A 1080 -9.79 7.60 48.22
CA ASP A 1080 -8.37 7.98 48.20
C ASP A 1080 -8.06 8.96 47.05
N VAL A 1081 -8.89 10.00 46.90
CA VAL A 1081 -8.68 11.09 45.92
C VAL A 1081 -8.07 12.28 46.64
N ASP A 1082 -6.86 12.67 46.24
CA ASP A 1082 -6.07 13.73 46.85
C ASP A 1082 -5.87 14.90 45.87
N CYS A 1083 -6.28 16.09 46.31
CA CYS A 1083 -6.12 17.34 45.59
C CYS A 1083 -5.09 18.23 46.32
N HIS A 1084 -3.84 18.20 45.86
CA HIS A 1084 -2.74 18.93 46.47
C HIS A 1084 -2.84 20.43 46.15
N ALA A 1085 -2.98 21.24 47.21
CA ALA A 1085 -3.04 22.71 47.14
C ALA A 1085 -4.11 23.27 46.17
N CYS A 1086 -5.23 22.56 46.01
CA CYS A 1086 -6.29 22.99 45.10
C CYS A 1086 -7.10 24.16 45.67
N THR A 1087 -7.22 25.24 44.91
CA THR A 1087 -8.01 26.43 45.20
C THR A 1087 -9.30 26.52 44.40
N ARG A 1088 -9.46 25.66 43.37
CA ARG A 1088 -10.67 25.58 42.53
C ARG A 1088 -11.50 24.33 42.81
N PRO A 1089 -12.83 24.42 42.61
CA PRO A 1089 -13.69 23.27 42.78
C PRO A 1089 -13.37 22.11 41.84
N TRP A 1090 -13.62 20.88 42.28
CA TRP A 1090 -13.49 19.71 41.40
C TRP A 1090 -14.51 19.79 40.27
N MET A 1091 -15.75 20.17 40.60
CA MET A 1091 -16.82 20.36 39.63
C MET A 1091 -17.58 21.66 39.94
N LYS A 1092 -17.86 22.43 38.88
CA LYS A 1092 -18.78 23.56 38.93
C LYS A 1092 -19.99 23.26 38.05
N LEU A 1093 -21.20 23.37 38.60
CA LEU A 1093 -22.46 22.99 37.94
C LEU A 1093 -23.51 24.10 38.05
N ARG A 1094 -24.13 24.50 36.93
CA ARG A 1094 -25.32 25.37 36.88
C ARG A 1094 -26.31 24.82 35.87
N GLN A 1095 -27.45 24.28 36.28
CA GLN A 1095 -28.48 23.71 35.37
C GLN A 1095 -29.89 23.84 35.97
N GLU A 1096 -30.93 23.69 35.13
CA GLU A 1096 -32.32 23.73 35.61
C GLU A 1096 -32.60 22.68 36.69
N GLN A 1097 -32.01 21.50 36.57
CA GLN A 1097 -32.05 20.48 37.62
C GLN A 1097 -30.71 19.75 37.78
N VAL A 1098 -30.11 19.85 38.97
CA VAL A 1098 -28.92 19.07 39.36
C VAL A 1098 -29.34 18.02 40.38
N THR A 1099 -29.13 16.74 40.07
CA THR A 1099 -29.35 15.62 41.00
C THR A 1099 -28.04 14.94 41.33
N LEU A 1100 -27.66 14.92 42.61
CA LEU A 1100 -26.55 14.17 43.17
C LEU A 1100 -27.14 13.07 44.05
N LYS A 1101 -26.97 11.80 43.66
CA LYS A 1101 -27.62 10.67 44.34
C LYS A 1101 -26.63 9.53 44.62
N ASN A 1102 -26.66 8.98 45.83
CA ASN A 1102 -25.84 7.82 46.21
C ASN A 1102 -24.34 8.03 45.92
N ILE A 1103 -23.78 9.17 46.33
CA ILE A 1103 -22.36 9.48 46.13
C ILE A 1103 -21.59 9.11 47.39
N THR A 1104 -20.54 8.29 47.25
CA THR A 1104 -19.61 7.98 48.33
C THR A 1104 -18.31 8.75 48.15
N LEU A 1105 -17.88 9.46 49.19
CA LEU A 1105 -16.60 10.14 49.29
C LEU A 1105 -15.84 9.51 50.47
N LYS A 1106 -14.74 8.79 50.19
CA LYS A 1106 -13.98 8.07 51.21
C LYS A 1106 -12.52 8.48 51.18
N ASN A 1107 -11.95 8.82 52.34
CA ASN A 1107 -10.54 9.17 52.51
C ASN A 1107 -10.07 10.29 51.57
N ILE A 1108 -10.92 11.30 51.36
CA ILE A 1108 -10.61 12.41 50.46
C ILE A 1108 -9.55 13.30 51.10
N ASN A 1109 -8.48 13.59 50.35
CA ASN A 1109 -7.31 14.35 50.79
C ASN A 1109 -6.57 13.72 51.98
N SER A 1110 -6.71 12.42 52.21
CA SER A 1110 -6.08 11.73 53.35
C SER A 1110 -4.55 11.77 53.29
N ASN A 1111 -3.94 11.68 52.11
CA ASN A 1111 -2.48 11.76 51.97
C ASN A 1111 -1.98 13.21 52.05
N THR A 1112 -2.84 14.20 51.77
CA THR A 1112 -2.47 15.61 51.91
C THR A 1112 -2.20 16.02 53.36
N GLN A 1113 -2.73 15.26 54.33
CA GLN A 1113 -2.44 15.49 55.75
C GLN A 1113 -0.96 15.30 56.08
N ILE A 1114 -0.34 14.29 55.45
CA ILE A 1114 1.06 13.93 55.66
C ILE A 1114 1.96 14.98 55.02
N SER A 1115 1.59 15.49 53.84
CA SER A 1115 2.38 16.49 53.12
C SER A 1115 2.15 17.93 53.62
N GLY A 1116 1.01 18.23 54.23
CA GLY A 1116 0.62 19.59 54.66
C GLY A 1116 0.02 20.45 53.53
N HIS A 1117 -0.23 19.88 52.35
CA HIS A 1117 -0.73 20.58 51.17
C HIS A 1117 -2.23 20.34 50.94
N TYR A 1118 -3.02 20.76 51.92
CA TYR A 1118 -4.47 20.62 51.91
C TYR A 1118 -5.14 21.36 50.75
N GLN A 1119 -6.23 20.78 50.24
CA GLN A 1119 -7.20 21.49 49.41
C GLN A 1119 -7.78 22.69 50.19
N GLU A 1120 -7.94 23.84 49.52
CA GLU A 1120 -8.61 25.06 50.02
C GLU A 1120 -9.99 25.25 49.38
N SER A 1121 -10.33 24.42 48.39
CA SER A 1121 -11.51 24.56 47.54
C SER A 1121 -12.65 23.62 47.89
N THR A 1122 -13.81 23.88 47.28
CA THR A 1122 -14.99 23.01 47.37
C THR A 1122 -14.88 21.77 46.48
N ILE A 1123 -15.51 20.63 46.78
CA ILE A 1123 -15.67 19.55 45.78
C ILE A 1123 -16.71 19.94 44.71
N PHE A 1124 -17.96 20.15 45.13
CA PHE A 1124 -19.07 20.55 44.26
C PHE A 1124 -19.48 22.01 44.49
N ALA A 1125 -19.23 22.88 43.50
CA ALA A 1125 -19.80 24.22 43.45
C ALA A 1125 -21.06 24.23 42.57
N LEU A 1126 -22.21 24.47 43.18
CA LEU A 1126 -23.53 24.40 42.55
C LEU A 1126 -24.12 25.80 42.47
N TYR A 1127 -24.50 26.24 41.28
CA TYR A 1127 -25.12 27.54 41.08
C TYR A 1127 -26.59 27.36 40.69
N LEU A 1128 -27.46 28.17 41.26
CA LEU A 1128 -28.88 28.15 40.94
C LEU A 1128 -29.48 29.55 40.79
N MET A 1129 -30.48 29.66 39.91
CA MET A 1129 -31.33 30.84 39.77
C MET A 1129 -32.72 30.61 40.34
N LYS A 1130 -33.32 31.70 40.83
CA LYS A 1130 -34.74 31.74 41.16
C LYS A 1130 -35.61 31.71 39.91
N GLU A 1131 -36.88 31.44 40.14
CA GLU A 1131 -37.91 31.76 39.16
C GLU A 1131 -37.85 33.25 38.81
N ARG A 1132 -37.88 33.60 37.52
CA ARG A 1132 -37.80 34.98 37.02
C ARG A 1132 -38.78 35.21 35.88
N TYR A 1133 -39.22 36.44 35.69
CA TYR A 1133 -39.99 36.80 34.49
C TYR A 1133 -39.08 36.85 33.24
N GLN A 1134 -39.43 36.10 32.18
CA GLN A 1134 -38.73 36.13 30.88
C GLN A 1134 -38.76 37.53 30.26
N ASN A 1135 -39.88 38.21 30.43
CA ASN A 1135 -40.08 39.61 30.08
C ASN A 1135 -41.09 40.16 31.08
N PHE A 1136 -40.75 41.27 31.74
CA PHE A 1136 -41.62 41.90 32.74
C PHE A 1136 -43.04 42.19 32.21
N LEU A 1137 -43.20 42.33 30.88
CA LEU A 1137 -44.49 42.60 30.24
C LEU A 1137 -45.31 41.37 29.86
N LEU A 1138 -44.72 40.17 29.80
CA LEU A 1138 -45.40 38.96 29.29
C LEU A 1138 -45.83 37.98 30.38
N PHE A 1139 -45.48 38.23 31.65
CA PHE A 1139 -45.75 37.35 32.81
C PHE A 1139 -45.33 35.87 32.66
N ASN A 1140 -44.65 35.48 31.58
CA ASN A 1140 -44.05 34.16 31.44
C ASN A 1140 -42.87 34.05 32.40
N THR A 1141 -42.89 33.06 33.30
CA THR A 1141 -41.79 32.77 34.21
C THR A 1141 -40.92 31.64 33.67
N ASN A 1142 -39.61 31.73 33.90
CA ASN A 1142 -38.74 30.57 33.76
C ASN A 1142 -38.89 29.69 35.01
N PRO A 1143 -39.00 28.35 34.87
CA PRO A 1143 -39.10 27.48 36.02
C PRO A 1143 -37.88 27.64 36.95
N PRO A 1144 -38.06 27.54 38.28
CA PRO A 1144 -36.96 27.67 39.23
C PRO A 1144 -35.97 26.52 39.08
N GLU A 1145 -34.68 26.82 39.18
CA GLU A 1145 -33.62 25.82 39.16
C GLU A 1145 -33.60 25.02 40.47
N LYS A 1146 -33.35 23.71 40.38
CA LYS A 1146 -33.41 22.79 41.52
C LYS A 1146 -32.12 22.00 41.70
N VAL A 1147 -31.72 21.84 42.96
CA VAL A 1147 -30.60 21.00 43.39
C VAL A 1147 -31.12 19.93 44.33
N ASN A 1148 -30.96 18.67 43.96
CA ASN A 1148 -31.36 17.52 44.77
C ASN A 1148 -30.12 16.70 45.15
N ILE A 1149 -29.77 16.72 46.42
CA ILE A 1149 -28.64 16.01 47.01
C ILE A 1149 -29.24 14.90 47.90
N SER A 1150 -28.99 13.64 47.56
CA SER A 1150 -29.55 12.52 48.30
C SER A 1150 -28.59 11.34 48.46
N GLY A 1151 -28.61 10.67 49.61
CA GLY A 1151 -27.79 9.46 49.81
C GLY A 1151 -26.29 9.70 49.72
N ILE A 1152 -25.81 10.89 50.11
CA ILE A 1152 -24.37 11.19 50.12
C ILE A 1152 -23.74 10.53 51.33
N ASN A 1153 -22.73 9.69 51.12
CA ASN A 1153 -21.96 9.03 52.18
C ASN A 1153 -20.54 9.59 52.19
N VAL A 1154 -20.12 10.24 53.27
CA VAL A 1154 -18.76 10.78 53.42
C VAL A 1154 -18.08 10.09 54.60
N ILE A 1155 -16.91 9.52 54.37
CA ILE A 1155 -16.08 8.86 55.38
C ILE A 1155 -14.67 9.43 55.24
N ASN A 1156 -14.27 10.29 56.17
CA ASN A 1156 -12.97 10.97 56.16
C ASN A 1156 -12.80 11.94 54.98
N PHE A 1157 -12.99 13.23 55.25
CA PHE A 1157 -12.67 14.33 54.34
C PHE A 1157 -11.71 15.29 55.06
N PHE A 1158 -10.63 15.67 54.40
CA PHE A 1158 -9.63 16.57 54.97
C PHE A 1158 -9.46 17.83 54.11
N GLY A 1159 -9.36 19.00 54.74
CA GLY A 1159 -9.19 20.26 54.01
C GLY A 1159 -8.63 21.41 54.86
N LYS A 1160 -8.28 22.51 54.21
CA LYS A 1160 -7.85 23.77 54.86
C LYS A 1160 -9.03 24.73 55.05
N ASP A 1161 -8.73 25.97 55.40
CA ASP A 1161 -9.68 27.08 55.37
C ASP A 1161 -10.29 27.22 53.96
N GLY A 1162 -11.62 27.40 53.88
CA GLY A 1162 -12.38 27.42 52.63
C GLY A 1162 -12.77 26.05 52.04
N ALA A 1163 -12.12 24.95 52.46
CA ALA A 1163 -12.31 23.62 51.86
C ALA A 1163 -13.57 22.91 52.32
N ARG A 1164 -14.50 22.64 51.41
CA ARG A 1164 -15.83 22.11 51.72
C ARG A 1164 -16.32 21.10 50.69
N ILE A 1165 -17.39 20.39 50.99
CA ILE A 1165 -17.93 19.40 50.06
C ILE A 1165 -18.89 20.09 49.08
N PHE A 1166 -19.79 20.93 49.59
CA PHE A 1166 -20.81 21.61 48.79
C PHE A 1166 -20.78 23.12 49.01
N ASP A 1167 -20.80 23.87 47.91
CA ASP A 1167 -20.91 25.33 47.88
C ASP A 1167 -22.04 25.69 46.91
N ILE A 1168 -23.19 26.06 47.46
CA ILE A 1168 -24.44 26.29 46.74
C ILE A 1168 -24.69 27.80 46.69
N VAL A 1169 -24.64 28.39 45.50
CA VAL A 1169 -24.65 29.84 45.31
C VAL A 1169 -25.82 30.26 44.42
N GLU A 1170 -26.64 31.18 44.91
CA GLU A 1170 -27.63 31.87 44.11
C GLU A 1170 -26.96 32.83 43.13
N ILE A 1171 -27.34 32.75 41.86
CA ILE A 1171 -27.05 33.79 40.87
C ILE A 1171 -28.25 34.74 40.83
N THR A 1172 -28.04 35.98 41.27
CA THR A 1172 -29.09 37.00 41.26
C THR A 1172 -29.34 37.48 39.82
N ALA A 1173 -30.60 37.49 39.39
CA ALA A 1173 -31.00 38.05 38.11
C ALA A 1173 -31.97 39.22 38.25
N LYS A 1174 -32.02 40.08 37.22
CA LYS A 1174 -33.03 41.13 37.13
C LYS A 1174 -34.39 40.46 36.95
N TYR A 1175 -35.36 40.80 37.81
CA TYR A 1175 -36.72 40.22 37.86
C TYR A 1175 -36.87 38.85 38.54
N ASP A 1176 -36.00 38.53 39.50
CA ASP A 1176 -36.21 37.37 40.39
C ASP A 1176 -37.53 37.48 41.17
N ILE A 1177 -38.22 36.35 41.29
CA ILE A 1177 -39.48 36.18 42.03
C ILE A 1177 -39.19 35.37 43.28
N ASP A 1178 -39.81 35.75 44.40
CA ASP A 1178 -39.72 35.00 45.65
C ASP A 1178 -40.28 33.58 45.45
N PRO A 1179 -39.51 32.54 45.75
CA PRO A 1179 -39.91 31.19 45.41
C PRO A 1179 -41.05 30.68 46.28
N THR A 1180 -41.99 30.02 45.62
CA THR A 1180 -43.11 29.30 46.25
C THR A 1180 -42.80 27.82 46.49
N PHE A 1181 -41.72 27.29 45.88
CA PHE A 1181 -41.28 25.91 45.97
C PHE A 1181 -39.86 25.79 46.56
N TYR A 1182 -39.50 24.60 47.05
CA TYR A 1182 -38.14 24.30 47.48
C TYR A 1182 -37.18 24.21 46.29
N HIS A 1183 -36.01 24.81 46.43
CA HIS A 1183 -34.94 24.78 45.43
C HIS A 1183 -33.88 23.75 45.75
N ILE A 1184 -33.52 23.66 47.03
CA ILE A 1184 -32.42 22.82 47.51
C ILE A 1184 -33.03 21.71 48.36
N PHE A 1185 -32.80 20.46 47.97
CA PHE A 1185 -33.23 19.26 48.69
C PHE A 1185 -31.97 18.52 49.15
N ILE A 1186 -31.85 18.25 50.44
CA ILE A 1186 -30.73 17.49 51.02
C ILE A 1186 -31.30 16.38 51.91
N GLN A 1187 -31.21 15.13 51.48
CA GLN A 1187 -31.83 14.02 52.21
C GLN A 1187 -30.99 12.75 52.30
N ASP A 1188 -31.21 11.97 53.35
CA ASP A 1188 -30.60 10.64 53.53
C ASP A 1188 -29.06 10.66 53.43
N CYS A 1189 -28.41 11.77 53.77
CA CYS A 1189 -26.94 11.89 53.76
C CYS A 1189 -26.34 11.39 55.08
N GLN A 1190 -25.20 10.69 55.01
CA GLN A 1190 -24.39 10.25 56.14
C GLN A 1190 -22.99 10.84 55.98
N ILE A 1191 -22.61 11.78 56.83
CA ILE A 1191 -21.29 12.43 56.75
C ILE A 1191 -20.56 12.19 58.06
N SER A 1192 -19.43 11.50 57.97
CA SER A 1192 -18.59 11.14 59.11
C SER A 1192 -17.13 11.53 58.86
N GLY A 1193 -16.50 12.15 59.85
CA GLY A 1193 -15.07 12.48 59.80
C GLY A 1193 -14.72 13.56 58.78
N ALA A 1194 -15.44 14.67 58.75
CA ALA A 1194 -15.06 15.83 57.94
C ALA A 1194 -14.22 16.79 58.81
N TYR A 1195 -12.94 16.96 58.46
CA TYR A 1195 -11.95 17.71 59.22
C TYR A 1195 -11.40 18.87 58.38
N SER A 1196 -11.60 20.11 58.84
CA SER A 1196 -10.98 21.31 58.26
C SER A 1196 -10.11 22.05 59.27
N LEU A 1197 -8.94 22.53 58.81
CA LEU A 1197 -8.04 23.38 59.61
C LEU A 1197 -8.57 24.82 59.80
N GLY A 1198 -9.58 25.24 59.03
CA GLY A 1198 -10.13 26.60 59.06
C GLY A 1198 -11.66 26.65 59.11
N SER A 1199 -12.22 27.80 58.72
CA SER A 1199 -13.66 28.07 58.64
C SER A 1199 -14.23 27.47 57.36
N ALA A 1200 -14.44 26.16 57.35
CA ALA A 1200 -14.95 25.45 56.18
C ALA A 1200 -16.15 24.54 56.53
N PRO A 1201 -17.38 25.02 56.32
CA PRO A 1201 -18.58 24.24 56.59
C PRO A 1201 -18.77 23.16 55.52
N VAL A 1202 -19.41 22.04 55.84
CA VAL A 1202 -19.66 20.96 54.85
C VAL A 1202 -20.55 21.45 53.70
N PHE A 1203 -21.61 22.18 54.05
CA PHE A 1203 -22.51 22.87 53.14
C PHE A 1203 -22.41 24.39 53.35
N HIS A 1204 -21.94 25.11 52.34
CA HIS A 1204 -22.10 26.55 52.26
C HIS A 1204 -23.27 26.87 51.32
N ILE A 1205 -24.25 27.64 51.80
CA ILE A 1205 -25.42 28.02 51.01
C ILE A 1205 -25.52 29.55 51.02
N LYS A 1206 -25.24 30.17 49.88
CA LYS A 1206 -25.27 31.62 49.71
C LYS A 1206 -26.44 32.01 48.81
N GLY A 1207 -27.39 32.75 49.35
CA GLY A 1207 -28.51 33.29 48.58
C GLY A 1207 -29.52 34.02 49.44
N ASN A 1208 -30.32 34.86 48.80
CA ASN A 1208 -31.41 35.63 49.36
C ASN A 1208 -32.73 34.87 49.18
N GLN A 1209 -33.57 34.71 50.21
CA GLN A 1209 -34.92 34.12 50.09
C GLN A 1209 -35.02 32.76 49.33
N MET A 1210 -34.05 31.86 49.48
CA MET A 1210 -34.14 30.49 48.93
C MET A 1210 -34.81 29.52 49.91
N ARG A 1211 -35.61 28.58 49.40
CA ARG A 1211 -36.22 27.52 50.21
C ARG A 1211 -35.37 26.25 50.20
N LEU A 1212 -34.91 25.85 51.39
CA LEU A 1212 -34.13 24.62 51.64
C LEU A 1212 -35.00 23.57 52.35
N TRP A 1213 -34.93 22.31 51.89
CA TRP A 1213 -35.57 21.16 52.53
C TRP A 1213 -34.52 20.12 52.91
N THR A 1214 -34.49 19.74 54.20
CA THR A 1214 -33.56 18.73 54.73
C THR A 1214 -34.33 17.60 55.42
N ARG A 1215 -33.92 16.34 55.22
CA ARG A 1215 -34.57 15.16 55.84
C ARG A 1215 -33.60 13.99 56.07
N ASN A 1216 -33.70 13.28 57.21
CA ASN A 1216 -32.97 12.03 57.48
C ASN A 1216 -31.44 12.10 57.30
N ASN A 1217 -30.81 13.24 57.59
CA ASN A 1217 -29.36 13.39 57.47
C ASN A 1217 -28.66 13.09 58.80
N SER A 1218 -27.51 12.42 58.77
CA SER A 1218 -26.64 12.15 59.92
C SER A 1218 -25.27 12.80 59.72
N PHE A 1219 -24.77 13.48 60.75
CA PHE A 1219 -23.47 14.16 60.74
C PHE A 1219 -22.70 13.78 62.01
N GLU A 1220 -21.56 13.11 61.88
CA GLU A 1220 -20.75 12.62 62.98
C GLU A 1220 -19.28 13.06 62.81
N ASN A 1221 -18.59 13.39 63.91
CA ASN A 1221 -17.17 13.76 63.90
C ASN A 1221 -16.81 14.85 62.88
N ILE A 1222 -17.64 15.89 62.80
CA ILE A 1222 -17.39 17.08 61.97
C ILE A 1222 -16.55 18.06 62.79
N THR A 1223 -15.34 18.36 62.35
CA THR A 1223 -14.46 19.32 63.03
C THR A 1223 -13.93 20.36 62.05
N SER A 1224 -13.94 21.62 62.46
CA SER A 1224 -13.56 22.77 61.65
C SER A 1224 -12.88 23.79 62.56
N GLY A 1225 -11.82 24.46 62.08
CA GLY A 1225 -10.99 25.34 62.89
C GLY A 1225 -9.97 24.60 63.76
N LEU A 1226 -9.62 23.34 63.41
CA LEU A 1226 -8.48 22.65 64.03
C LEU A 1226 -7.22 23.50 63.77
N PHE A 1227 -6.65 24.10 64.82
CA PHE A 1227 -5.36 24.81 64.82
C PHE A 1227 -5.30 26.29 64.40
N THR A 1228 -6.40 26.97 64.07
CA THR A 1228 -6.37 28.44 63.82
C THR A 1228 -7.05 29.23 64.94
N THR A 1229 -6.31 30.17 65.56
CA THR A 1229 -6.84 31.15 66.53
C THR A 1229 -7.75 32.15 65.81
N GLY A 1230 -8.95 31.72 65.43
CA GLY A 1230 -9.90 32.53 64.65
C GLY A 1230 -10.98 31.77 63.88
N GLY A 1231 -11.15 30.46 64.07
CA GLY A 1231 -12.23 29.70 63.43
C GLY A 1231 -13.62 30.05 63.99
N PHE A 1232 -14.29 31.06 63.41
CA PHE A 1232 -15.62 31.52 63.87
C PHE A 1232 -16.81 30.86 63.13
N TYR A 1233 -16.59 30.09 62.05
CA TYR A 1233 -17.67 29.59 61.17
C TYR A 1233 -17.64 28.08 60.89
N GLY A 1234 -17.27 27.31 61.91
CA GLY A 1234 -17.24 25.87 61.83
C GLY A 1234 -18.59 25.19 62.06
N SER A 1235 -19.32 24.84 61.00
CA SER A 1235 -20.64 24.20 61.11
C SER A 1235 -20.91 23.20 59.98
N VAL A 1236 -21.91 22.33 60.14
CA VAL A 1236 -22.39 21.50 59.02
C VAL A 1236 -22.97 22.37 57.91
N PHE A 1237 -23.74 23.40 58.28
CA PHE A 1237 -24.37 24.36 57.37
C PHE A 1237 -23.91 25.78 57.71
N TRP A 1238 -23.41 26.50 56.72
CA TRP A 1238 -23.24 27.95 56.78
C TRP A 1238 -24.12 28.60 55.73
N ILE A 1239 -25.07 29.41 56.18
CA ILE A 1239 -26.06 30.05 55.31
C ILE A 1239 -25.80 31.55 55.30
N GLN A 1240 -25.52 32.12 54.13
CA GLN A 1240 -25.22 33.55 53.95
C GLN A 1240 -26.30 34.21 53.09
N GLY A 1241 -27.02 35.20 53.64
CA GLY A 1241 -28.00 36.00 52.89
C GLY A 1241 -29.44 36.04 53.42
N PHE A 1242 -29.69 35.92 54.73
CA PHE A 1242 -31.04 36.12 55.28
C PHE A 1242 -31.35 37.60 55.54
N TYR A 1243 -32.40 38.11 54.89
CA TYR A 1243 -33.31 39.09 55.47
C TYR A 1243 -34.67 38.43 55.67
#